data_AF-A0A2G6WKR4-F1
#
_entry.id   AF-A0A2G6WKR4-F1
#
_cell.length_a   1.000
_cell.length_b   1.000
_cell.length_c   1.000
_cell.angle_alpha   90.00
_cell.angle_beta   90.00
_cell.angle_gamma   90.00
#
_symmetry.space_group_name_H-M   'P 1'
#
loop_
_entity.id
_entity.type
_entity.pdbx_description
1 polymer ?
#
loop_
_entity_poly.entity_id
_entity_poly.type
_entity_poly.pdbx_seq_one_letter_code
_entity_poly.pdbx_strand_id
1 'polypeptide(L)'
;MLKKLLFFVILFWYSGLQAQETESLYKTKKVVAVKDTIHLEPFSINSSFFELLNTKNQPIDSTFYKIDFQKGTLLLNEKFTSVSDTLIVNYLNYPDFLTKEYGFYKDSQVVSNDIGTEKLYKIDDSNTKKVTPFDGLNTSGSITRGVTIGNNQNTVLNSNLDLQITGKISDKVSLRASLQDNNIPLQDGGYSQKLDQFDNIFMELFTDDWNIRAGDVFLENRKTQFLSFNKKVQGLSASFDFDTEKSKTNVFASVSFVKGQYAKSTFTGQEGNQGPYKLKGQNGELYVLVISGSERVYVNGVLLKRGENNDYVIDYNAGEIVFTSLFTITSEMRINIEYQYSERNYNRLVTYAGATHENKSWSFGGYLYSENDMKNQPLQQNLSTEQVQVLAQAGDNQNLMKAPSAYEDAYADNKILYKKNSVNSVEYYEYSKNPADVLYNVKFSLVGNNLGNYIIQNNTSVERIYEYVTPINGTPQGNYEPIVQLVAPIKIQVATFLGKYNPDEKTVVDFEIAMSNNDKNLFSPIDDSDNEGIAFKTNIKKRLFTRNWTLDGFADYQFVQKNFRSVERLYNIEFNRDWNLNTTLLGNQSLLVTGLNFDLFAKKETSNIGLFTYQFEKLDFTESYSGARHTTTALFKLKNWTIENQGSFLNSDATTSTSKFIRNQTRTKYHFGKNWIGGSMQLEDNQEKDKVTNQFSAISQRFSEYGAFVGCGDSTKVFIELGYLQRRNDSLQNGLLQHVNNSQTYYLKSKLIQNKKTDLAVYASYRNLDFTDSNRKNEPSLNSRILYNDRFFNQFMQISSAYETSSGTIAQQEFTYIEVPAGQGVYTWNDYNGNGIQELEEFEIAAFPDQAKFIRIFLPNRVYIKTNQNKFSQSVVLNPLQWQNEKGLKKIISYFYNQTSFIMDRKVKSEGELELNPFYSSDENILGLNSSFRNSLFYNRGKQKHSVTYSYLINNGKSLLSIGSQNVKNNSHQLQYTHLYQKSWLFNLFTKTISTNLISADFVEKNYDLKGYQLAPKISYLFSKNTSLDFFYEFQNKENQIGNFETLMQNRLGTSFSFAGEKKVTLNGEFSFYENKFTGNEFSSVGFQMLEGLQAGQNLVWKLLLQKNITQFLDVNLNYQGRKSEAGSTVHTGNVQLRAYF
;
A
#
# COMPACT_ATOMS: atom_id res chain seq x y z
N MET A 1 -6.83 -81.03 25.67
CA MET A 1 -7.64 -81.52 24.53
C MET A 1 -9.15 -81.36 24.71
N LEU A 2 -9.71 -81.31 25.94
CA LEU A 2 -11.16 -81.09 26.13
C LEU A 2 -11.70 -79.68 25.77
N LYS A 3 -10.86 -78.63 25.82
CA LYS A 3 -11.29 -77.25 25.49
C LYS A 3 -11.39 -76.94 23.98
N LYS A 4 -10.80 -77.75 23.11
CA LYS A 4 -10.90 -77.58 21.64
C LYS A 4 -12.04 -78.38 20.99
N LEU A 5 -12.57 -79.39 21.70
CA LEU A 5 -13.72 -80.18 21.24
C LEU A 5 -15.05 -79.44 21.47
N LEU A 6 -15.14 -78.66 22.56
CA LEU A 6 -16.35 -77.91 22.90
C LEU A 6 -16.67 -76.79 21.90
N PHE A 7 -15.64 -76.22 21.25
CA PHE A 7 -15.82 -75.19 20.22
C PHE A 7 -16.40 -75.76 18.92
N PHE A 8 -16.02 -76.98 18.52
CA PHE A 8 -16.58 -77.64 17.34
C PHE A 8 -17.99 -78.20 17.57
N VAL A 9 -18.31 -78.61 18.81
CA VAL A 9 -19.68 -79.06 19.17
C VAL A 9 -20.66 -77.89 19.18
N ILE A 10 -20.25 -76.70 19.64
CA ILE A 10 -21.10 -75.50 19.60
C ILE A 10 -21.30 -74.98 18.15
N LEU A 11 -20.28 -75.13 17.29
CA LEU A 11 -20.38 -74.74 15.88
C LEU A 11 -21.28 -75.68 15.04
N PHE A 12 -21.38 -76.96 15.40
CA PHE A 12 -22.27 -77.91 14.71
C PHE A 12 -23.72 -77.92 15.24
N TRP A 13 -23.95 -77.53 16.51
CA TRP A 13 -25.30 -77.43 17.07
C TRP A 13 -26.07 -76.17 16.66
N TYR A 14 -25.40 -75.12 16.20
CA TYR A 14 -26.09 -73.93 15.67
C TYR A 14 -26.42 -74.01 14.17
N SER A 15 -25.88 -75.01 13.45
CA SER A 15 -26.12 -75.24 12.02
C SER A 15 -27.22 -76.25 11.70
N GLY A 16 -28.05 -76.63 12.68
CA GLY A 16 -29.19 -77.51 12.46
C GLY A 16 -30.30 -77.21 13.46
N LEU A 17 -31.31 -76.45 13.00
CA LEU A 17 -32.67 -76.25 13.55
C LEU A 17 -33.13 -74.79 13.42
N GLN A 18 -33.25 -74.29 12.18
CA GLN A 18 -34.36 -73.42 11.78
C GLN A 18 -34.70 -73.73 10.32
N ALA A 19 -35.44 -74.82 10.13
CA ALA A 19 -36.21 -75.04 8.92
C ALA A 19 -37.44 -74.12 9.00
N GLN A 20 -37.52 -73.23 8.02
CA GLN A 20 -38.68 -72.49 7.51
C GLN A 20 -40.01 -72.70 8.25
N GLU A 21 -40.31 -71.83 9.21
CA GLU A 21 -41.68 -71.32 9.32
C GLU A 21 -41.88 -70.38 8.13
N THR A 22 -42.48 -70.89 7.06
CA THR A 22 -42.96 -70.01 5.99
C THR A 22 -44.16 -69.26 6.55
N GLU A 23 -43.99 -67.96 6.79
CA GLU A 23 -45.13 -67.10 7.10
C GLU A 23 -46.10 -67.15 5.91
N SER A 24 -47.20 -67.88 6.07
CA SER A 24 -48.27 -67.86 5.08
C SER A 24 -48.78 -66.43 4.93
N LEU A 25 -48.97 -66.02 3.67
CA LEU A 25 -49.61 -64.75 3.35
C LEU A 25 -51.08 -64.73 3.80
N TYR A 26 -51.69 -65.90 4.06
CA TYR A 26 -53.05 -65.99 4.57
C TYR A 26 -53.08 -65.63 6.05
N LYS A 27 -53.81 -64.57 6.38
CA LYS A 27 -53.97 -64.05 7.74
C LYS A 27 -55.44 -64.10 8.14
N THR A 28 -55.68 -64.56 9.36
CA THR A 28 -56.98 -64.50 10.03
C THR A 28 -56.85 -63.56 11.22
N LYS A 29 -57.60 -62.45 11.21
CA LYS A 29 -57.58 -61.43 12.26
C LYS A 29 -58.94 -61.33 12.93
N LYS A 30 -58.98 -61.29 14.27
CA LYS A 30 -60.20 -61.01 15.03
C LYS A 30 -60.27 -59.53 15.34
N VAL A 31 -61.34 -58.86 14.94
CA VAL A 31 -61.53 -57.42 15.11
C VAL A 31 -62.83 -57.14 15.83
N VAL A 32 -62.88 -56.07 16.63
CA VAL A 32 -64.10 -55.68 17.33
C VAL A 32 -65.04 -54.97 16.35
N ALA A 33 -66.33 -55.31 16.38
CA ALA A 33 -67.33 -54.68 15.52
C ALA A 33 -67.63 -53.25 16.00
N VAL A 34 -66.92 -52.26 15.45
CA VAL A 34 -67.15 -50.84 15.72
C VAL A 34 -67.72 -50.16 14.48
N LYS A 35 -68.48 -49.07 14.66
CA LYS A 35 -69.00 -48.24 13.55
C LYS A 35 -67.95 -47.33 12.92
N ASP A 36 -66.77 -47.24 13.54
CA ASP A 36 -65.63 -46.48 13.00
C ASP A 36 -64.76 -47.37 12.09
N THR A 37 -63.74 -46.79 11.47
CA THR A 37 -62.83 -47.45 10.53
C THR A 37 -62.00 -48.52 11.25
N ILE A 38 -62.15 -49.78 10.82
CA ILE A 38 -61.39 -50.92 11.33
C ILE A 38 -60.14 -51.12 10.46
N HIS A 39 -58.94 -50.88 11.01
CA HIS A 39 -57.68 -51.10 10.31
C HIS A 39 -57.23 -52.58 10.42
N LEU A 40 -57.22 -53.28 9.28
CA LEU A 40 -56.81 -54.68 9.17
C LEU A 40 -55.29 -54.80 9.04
N GLU A 41 -54.69 -54.02 8.14
CA GLU A 41 -53.24 -53.91 7.95
C GLU A 41 -52.85 -52.44 7.73
N PRO A 42 -51.60 -52.05 7.99
CA PRO A 42 -51.14 -50.68 7.72
C PRO A 42 -50.96 -50.37 6.23
N PHE A 43 -51.02 -51.39 5.36
CA PHE A 43 -50.85 -51.29 3.90
C PHE A 43 -51.93 -52.10 3.17
N SER A 44 -51.88 -52.08 1.83
CA SER A 44 -52.85 -52.76 0.97
C SER A 44 -52.94 -54.27 1.23
N ILE A 45 -54.15 -54.82 1.24
CA ILE A 45 -54.43 -56.25 1.33
C ILE A 45 -54.99 -56.79 0.01
N ASN A 46 -54.75 -58.06 -0.29
CA ASN A 46 -55.21 -58.67 -1.54
C ASN A 46 -56.71 -59.02 -1.46
N SER A 47 -57.48 -58.57 -2.45
CA SER A 47 -58.94 -58.75 -2.48
C SER A 47 -59.41 -60.17 -2.82
N SER A 48 -58.56 -61.02 -3.40
CA SER A 48 -58.97 -62.32 -3.96
C SER A 48 -59.43 -63.35 -2.92
N PHE A 49 -59.09 -63.17 -1.65
CA PHE A 49 -59.41 -64.13 -0.57
C PHE A 49 -59.96 -63.43 0.69
N PHE A 50 -60.61 -62.27 0.51
CA PHE A 50 -61.21 -61.55 1.61
C PHE A 50 -62.56 -62.17 2.02
N GLU A 51 -62.68 -62.54 3.28
CA GLU A 51 -63.92 -63.05 3.86
C GLU A 51 -64.12 -62.44 5.26
N LEU A 52 -65.29 -61.87 5.49
CA LEU A 52 -65.69 -61.33 6.78
C LEU A 52 -66.74 -62.24 7.41
N LEU A 53 -66.42 -62.83 8.56
CA LEU A 53 -67.24 -63.78 9.28
C LEU A 53 -67.67 -63.22 10.65
N ASN A 54 -68.82 -63.65 11.15
CA ASN A 54 -69.20 -63.43 12.55
C ASN A 54 -68.55 -64.47 13.49
N THR A 55 -68.74 -64.34 14.81
CA THR A 55 -68.19 -65.30 15.80
C THR A 55 -68.70 -66.74 15.66
N LYS A 56 -69.72 -66.98 14.83
CA LYS A 56 -70.23 -68.31 14.49
C LYS A 56 -69.68 -68.85 13.15
N ASN A 57 -68.65 -68.20 12.58
CA ASN A 57 -68.05 -68.50 11.27
C ASN A 57 -69.03 -68.42 10.08
N GLN A 58 -70.05 -67.56 10.18
CA GLN A 58 -70.97 -67.31 9.06
C GLN A 58 -70.56 -66.03 8.32
N PRO A 59 -70.55 -66.02 6.96
CA PRO A 59 -70.15 -64.86 6.18
C PRO A 59 -71.15 -63.72 6.31
N ILE A 60 -70.62 -62.52 6.49
CA ILE A 60 -71.37 -61.28 6.52
C ILE A 60 -71.59 -60.80 5.08
N ASP A 61 -72.81 -60.39 4.77
CA ASP A 61 -73.17 -59.89 3.44
C ASP A 61 -72.44 -58.58 3.12
N SER A 62 -71.88 -58.50 1.91
CA SER A 62 -71.10 -57.36 1.39
C SER A 62 -71.87 -56.03 1.35
N THR A 63 -73.20 -56.03 1.44
CA THR A 63 -74.00 -54.80 1.56
C THR A 63 -73.86 -54.12 2.93
N PHE A 64 -73.41 -54.86 3.95
CA PHE A 64 -73.23 -54.36 5.30
C PHE A 64 -71.83 -53.83 5.61
N TYR A 65 -70.88 -53.93 4.68
CA TYR A 65 -69.55 -53.39 4.88
C TYR A 65 -68.95 -52.88 3.58
N LYS A 66 -67.97 -52.00 3.70
CA LYS A 66 -67.13 -51.55 2.60
C LYS A 66 -65.68 -51.76 3.01
N ILE A 67 -64.94 -52.50 2.20
CA ILE A 67 -63.52 -52.74 2.38
C ILE A 67 -62.73 -51.90 1.36
N ASP A 68 -61.76 -51.15 1.86
CA ASP A 68 -60.75 -50.49 1.03
C ASP A 68 -59.48 -51.35 1.02
N PHE A 69 -59.33 -52.13 -0.05
CA PHE A 69 -58.20 -53.04 -0.21
C PHE A 69 -56.86 -52.32 -0.38
N GLN A 70 -56.83 -51.07 -0.86
CA GLN A 70 -55.59 -50.31 -1.02
C GLN A 70 -55.05 -49.81 0.32
N LYS A 71 -55.94 -49.50 1.27
CA LYS A 71 -55.57 -49.00 2.60
C LYS A 71 -55.63 -50.04 3.72
N GLY A 72 -56.16 -51.23 3.44
CA GLY A 72 -56.34 -52.28 4.44
C GLY A 72 -57.40 -51.95 5.48
N THR A 73 -58.42 -51.14 5.15
CA THR A 73 -59.43 -50.66 6.10
C THR A 73 -60.84 -51.14 5.79
N LEU A 74 -61.53 -51.66 6.79
CA LEU A 74 -62.91 -52.15 6.76
C LEU A 74 -63.85 -51.16 7.47
N LEU A 75 -64.91 -50.74 6.80
CA LEU A 75 -65.98 -49.91 7.36
C LEU A 75 -67.28 -50.70 7.38
N LEU A 76 -67.91 -50.80 8.55
CA LEU A 76 -69.23 -51.41 8.68
C LEU A 76 -70.30 -50.34 8.41
N ASN A 77 -71.31 -50.69 7.61
CA ASN A 77 -72.42 -49.81 7.29
C ASN A 77 -73.26 -49.55 8.55
N GLU A 78 -73.90 -48.38 8.66
CA GLU A 78 -74.77 -48.03 9.78
C GLU A 78 -75.92 -49.03 10.00
N LYS A 79 -76.32 -49.74 8.94
CA LYS A 79 -77.35 -50.80 8.96
C LYS A 79 -76.85 -52.15 9.48
N PHE A 80 -75.56 -52.29 9.77
CA PHE A 80 -75.01 -53.50 10.39
C PHE A 80 -75.34 -53.51 11.89
N THR A 81 -76.45 -54.17 12.25
CA THR A 81 -76.98 -54.27 13.62
C THR A 81 -76.62 -55.59 14.32
N SER A 82 -75.56 -56.28 13.88
CA SER A 82 -75.20 -57.60 14.44
C SER A 82 -74.75 -57.52 15.90
N VAL A 83 -75.26 -58.45 16.73
CA VAL A 83 -75.08 -58.58 18.20
C VAL A 83 -73.74 -59.24 18.57
N SER A 84 -72.73 -59.16 17.71
CA SER A 84 -71.44 -59.82 17.90
C SER A 84 -70.34 -58.79 18.07
N ASP A 85 -69.79 -58.69 19.28
CA ASP A 85 -68.71 -57.75 19.61
C ASP A 85 -67.43 -58.00 18.79
N THR A 86 -67.27 -59.19 18.20
CA THR A 86 -66.06 -59.56 17.44
C THR A 86 -66.41 -60.17 16.08
N LEU A 87 -65.70 -59.74 15.04
CA LEU A 87 -65.73 -60.29 13.68
C LEU A 87 -64.40 -60.98 13.38
N ILE A 88 -64.44 -61.98 12.52
CA ILE A 88 -63.26 -62.71 12.04
C ILE A 88 -63.05 -62.31 10.59
N VAL A 89 -61.89 -61.75 10.28
CA VAL A 89 -61.54 -61.32 8.93
C VAL A 89 -60.41 -62.21 8.41
N ASN A 90 -60.69 -62.91 7.33
CA ASN A 90 -59.70 -63.70 6.60
C ASN A 90 -59.28 -62.93 5.35
N TYR A 91 -57.99 -62.82 5.10
CA TYR A 91 -57.46 -62.17 3.90
C TYR A 91 -56.04 -62.64 3.58
N LEU A 92 -55.57 -62.30 2.38
CA LEU A 92 -54.18 -62.50 1.97
C LEU A 92 -53.41 -61.17 2.05
N ASN A 93 -52.24 -61.20 2.68
CA ASN A 93 -51.25 -60.13 2.56
C ASN A 93 -50.51 -60.24 1.23
N TYR A 94 -50.09 -59.09 0.70
CA TYR A 94 -49.06 -59.10 -0.33
C TYR A 94 -47.71 -59.50 0.28
N PRO A 95 -46.83 -60.17 -0.49
CA PRO A 95 -45.48 -60.44 -0.05
C PRO A 95 -44.75 -59.16 0.39
N ASP A 96 -43.95 -59.26 1.45
CA ASP A 96 -43.20 -58.12 2.01
C ASP A 96 -42.43 -57.30 0.96
N PHE A 97 -41.88 -57.92 -0.09
CA PHE A 97 -41.14 -57.16 -1.11
C PHE A 97 -42.00 -56.16 -1.91
N LEU A 98 -43.33 -56.27 -1.87
CA LEU A 98 -44.27 -55.32 -2.50
C LEU A 98 -44.79 -54.25 -1.53
N THR A 99 -44.85 -54.52 -0.22
CA THR A 99 -45.46 -53.63 0.78
C THR A 99 -44.48 -53.04 1.78
N LYS A 100 -43.23 -53.51 1.79
CA LYS A 100 -42.19 -53.04 2.70
C LYS A 100 -41.63 -51.70 2.24
N GLU A 101 -41.99 -50.66 2.98
CA GLU A 101 -41.39 -49.34 2.81
C GLU A 101 -40.01 -49.28 3.46
N TYR A 102 -39.05 -48.70 2.74
CA TYR A 102 -37.70 -48.45 3.24
C TYR A 102 -37.59 -47.00 3.70
N GLY A 103 -37.70 -46.78 5.00
CA GLY A 103 -37.50 -45.48 5.65
C GLY A 103 -36.37 -45.54 6.68
N PHE A 104 -35.74 -44.40 6.97
CA PHE A 104 -34.71 -44.33 8.00
C PHE A 104 -35.26 -44.53 9.43
N TYR A 105 -36.56 -44.35 9.65
CA TYR A 105 -37.27 -44.58 10.91
C TYR A 105 -38.59 -45.32 10.64
N LYS A 106 -39.09 -46.09 11.61
CA LYS A 106 -40.44 -46.71 11.51
C LYS A 106 -41.50 -45.67 11.85
N ASP A 107 -42.61 -45.63 11.11
CA ASP A 107 -43.70 -44.65 11.32
C ASP A 107 -44.31 -44.67 12.74
N SER A 108 -44.30 -45.83 13.41
CA SER A 108 -44.70 -45.93 14.83
C SER A 108 -43.75 -45.24 15.81
N GLN A 109 -42.61 -44.73 15.34
CA GLN A 109 -41.64 -43.95 16.09
C GLN A 109 -41.75 -42.44 15.79
N VAL A 110 -42.74 -42.04 14.98
CA VAL A 110 -43.03 -40.64 14.64
C VAL A 110 -44.29 -40.23 15.41
N VAL A 111 -44.16 -39.30 16.35
CA VAL A 111 -45.26 -38.85 17.22
C VAL A 111 -46.00 -37.69 16.56
N SER A 112 -47.34 -37.74 16.50
CA SER A 112 -48.17 -36.63 16.01
C SER A 112 -48.24 -35.50 17.05
N ASN A 113 -48.26 -34.26 16.57
CA ASN A 113 -47.70 -33.12 17.29
C ASN A 113 -48.69 -32.30 18.13
N ASP A 114 -49.72 -32.90 18.74
CA ASP A 114 -50.70 -32.15 19.51
C ASP A 114 -51.01 -32.75 20.91
N ILE A 115 -50.77 -31.91 21.92
CA ILE A 115 -51.14 -31.96 23.36
C ILE A 115 -50.05 -32.50 24.32
N GLY A 116 -49.18 -31.58 24.76
CA GLY A 116 -49.23 -31.07 26.14
C GLY A 116 -48.59 -31.89 27.28
N THR A 117 -47.52 -31.32 27.83
CA THR A 117 -46.99 -31.50 29.21
C THR A 117 -46.32 -32.83 29.57
N GLU A 118 -45.04 -32.98 29.22
CA GLU A 118 -43.92 -33.07 30.18
C GLU A 118 -42.58 -32.99 29.44
N LYS A 119 -41.72 -32.04 29.83
CA LYS A 119 -40.42 -31.77 29.19
C LYS A 119 -39.43 -32.88 29.48
N LEU A 120 -39.29 -33.83 28.57
CA LEU A 120 -38.08 -34.64 28.45
C LEU A 120 -37.02 -33.83 27.70
N TYR A 121 -36.02 -33.33 28.42
CA TYR A 121 -34.85 -32.70 27.82
C TYR A 121 -33.98 -33.77 27.17
N LYS A 122 -34.08 -33.89 25.85
CA LYS A 122 -33.02 -34.46 25.04
C LYS A 122 -32.05 -33.34 24.70
N ILE A 123 -30.82 -33.45 25.17
CA ILE A 123 -29.71 -32.66 24.64
C ILE A 123 -29.43 -33.27 23.26
N ASP A 124 -30.15 -32.81 22.25
CA ASP A 124 -29.66 -32.94 20.89
C ASP A 124 -28.41 -32.07 20.81
N ASP A 125 -27.26 -32.72 20.67
CA ASP A 125 -26.11 -32.10 20.01
C ASP A 125 -26.55 -31.83 18.58
N SER A 126 -27.24 -30.70 18.41
CA SER A 126 -27.43 -30.07 17.13
C SER A 126 -26.07 -29.59 16.66
N ASN A 127 -25.24 -30.53 16.21
CA ASN A 127 -24.42 -30.30 15.03
C ASN A 127 -25.40 -30.08 13.87
N THR A 128 -26.09 -28.94 13.92
CA THR A 128 -26.41 -28.15 12.73
C THR A 128 -25.21 -28.32 11.82
N LYS A 129 -25.40 -28.85 10.61
CA LYS A 129 -24.35 -28.83 9.59
C LYS A 129 -23.76 -27.43 9.67
N LYS A 130 -22.53 -27.30 10.19
CA LYS A 130 -21.86 -26.02 10.24
C LYS A 130 -21.78 -25.62 8.79
N VAL A 131 -22.58 -24.64 8.39
CA VAL A 131 -22.41 -24.00 7.10
C VAL A 131 -21.08 -23.30 7.24
N THR A 132 -20.01 -23.94 6.81
CA THR A 132 -18.70 -23.35 6.60
C THR A 132 -18.80 -22.60 5.28
N PRO A 133 -18.90 -21.26 5.29
CA PRO A 133 -18.76 -20.51 4.05
C PRO A 133 -17.44 -20.91 3.42
N PHE A 134 -17.42 -21.19 2.12
CA PHE A 134 -16.20 -21.57 1.39
C PHE A 134 -15.56 -22.90 1.83
N ASP A 135 -16.36 -23.90 2.21
CA ASP A 135 -15.88 -25.25 2.53
C ASP A 135 -14.93 -25.81 1.44
N GLY A 136 -13.70 -26.17 1.81
CA GLY A 136 -12.63 -26.58 0.89
C GLY A 136 -11.67 -25.46 0.43
N LEU A 137 -11.96 -24.19 0.77
CA LEU A 137 -11.10 -23.04 0.50
C LEU A 137 -10.55 -22.46 1.81
N ASN A 138 -9.29 -22.06 1.80
CA ASN A 138 -8.71 -21.27 2.88
C ASN A 138 -9.05 -19.81 2.64
N THR A 139 -9.89 -19.26 3.50
CA THR A 139 -10.22 -17.84 3.51
C THR A 139 -9.50 -17.13 4.65
N SER A 140 -9.18 -15.87 4.44
CA SER A 140 -8.67 -14.99 5.50
C SER A 140 -9.11 -13.58 5.23
N GLY A 141 -9.64 -12.90 6.25
CA GLY A 141 -9.98 -11.49 6.16
C GLY A 141 -11.32 -11.17 6.83
N SER A 142 -11.89 -10.01 6.51
CA SER A 142 -13.19 -9.59 7.01
C SER A 142 -14.01 -8.75 6.01
N ILE A 143 -15.33 -8.86 6.13
CA ILE A 143 -16.30 -7.98 5.46
C ILE A 143 -17.04 -7.21 6.53
N THR A 144 -17.00 -5.89 6.46
CA THR A 144 -17.64 -4.99 7.41
C THR A 144 -18.65 -4.10 6.70
N ARG A 145 -19.87 -4.02 7.23
CA ARG A 145 -20.92 -3.09 6.81
C ARG A 145 -21.48 -2.39 8.03
N GLY A 146 -21.39 -1.08 8.06
CA GLY A 146 -21.87 -0.26 9.17
C GLY A 146 -22.73 0.90 8.71
N VAL A 147 -23.74 1.24 9.49
CA VAL A 147 -24.59 2.41 9.28
C VAL A 147 -24.46 3.29 10.51
N THR A 148 -24.11 4.56 10.31
CA THR A 148 -24.10 5.59 11.35
C THR A 148 -25.29 6.52 11.15
N ILE A 149 -26.09 6.72 12.20
CA ILE A 149 -27.25 7.59 12.23
C ILE A 149 -27.09 8.53 13.43
N GLY A 150 -27.37 9.81 13.25
CA GLY A 150 -27.46 10.75 14.36
C GLY A 150 -28.45 11.86 14.07
N ASN A 151 -28.84 12.60 15.11
CA ASN A 151 -29.73 13.75 14.95
C ASN A 151 -29.01 15.03 14.50
N ASN A 152 -27.67 15.04 14.53
CA ASN A 152 -26.82 16.16 14.13
C ASN A 152 -25.94 15.83 12.89
N GLN A 153 -26.26 14.75 12.18
CA GLN A 153 -25.54 14.31 10.98
C GLN A 153 -26.46 13.51 10.05
N ASN A 154 -26.14 13.49 8.76
CA ASN A 154 -26.82 12.61 7.81
C ASN A 154 -26.47 11.13 8.08
N THR A 155 -27.32 10.22 7.58
CA THR A 155 -27.03 8.77 7.62
C THR A 155 -25.83 8.46 6.74
N VAL A 156 -24.80 7.84 7.32
CA VAL A 156 -23.56 7.46 6.63
C VAL A 156 -23.43 5.95 6.59
N LEU A 157 -23.19 5.39 5.40
CA LEU A 157 -22.85 3.98 5.21
C LEU A 157 -21.33 3.81 5.17
N ASN A 158 -20.80 3.03 6.10
CA ASN A 158 -19.39 2.65 6.17
C ASN A 158 -19.22 1.19 5.71
N SER A 159 -18.48 0.99 4.63
CA SER A 159 -18.17 -0.34 4.07
C SER A 159 -16.67 -0.56 4.14
N ASN A 160 -16.26 -1.75 4.54
CA ASN A 160 -14.89 -2.23 4.37
C ASN A 160 -14.94 -3.70 3.96
N LEU A 161 -14.13 -4.09 2.99
CA LEU A 161 -13.93 -5.47 2.54
C LEU A 161 -12.42 -5.67 2.47
N ASP A 162 -11.93 -6.72 3.10
CA ASP A 162 -10.58 -7.25 2.94
C ASP A 162 -10.70 -8.76 3.02
N LEU A 163 -10.67 -9.45 1.89
CA LEU A 163 -10.91 -10.88 1.81
C LEU A 163 -9.93 -11.54 0.85
N GLN A 164 -9.14 -12.46 1.38
CA GLN A 164 -8.27 -13.33 0.62
C GLN A 164 -8.85 -14.75 0.63
N ILE A 165 -8.83 -15.39 -0.53
CA ILE A 165 -9.36 -16.74 -0.74
C ILE A 165 -8.30 -17.54 -1.47
N THR A 166 -7.95 -18.73 -0.99
CA THR A 166 -7.05 -19.66 -1.70
C THR A 166 -7.45 -21.10 -1.44
N GLY A 167 -7.61 -21.91 -2.49
CA GLY A 167 -7.86 -23.34 -2.31
C GLY A 167 -8.30 -24.02 -3.59
N LYS A 168 -8.63 -25.30 -3.50
CA LYS A 168 -9.13 -26.10 -4.62
C LYS A 168 -10.66 -26.02 -4.67
N ILE A 169 -11.21 -25.60 -5.81
CA ILE A 169 -12.66 -25.68 -6.07
C ILE A 169 -13.06 -27.03 -6.68
N SER A 170 -12.09 -27.76 -7.26
CA SER A 170 -12.21 -29.15 -7.72
C SER A 170 -10.83 -29.84 -7.66
N ASP A 171 -10.74 -31.12 -8.02
CA ASP A 171 -9.48 -31.88 -7.96
C ASP A 171 -8.33 -31.20 -8.72
N LYS A 172 -8.65 -30.53 -9.83
CA LYS A 172 -7.69 -29.90 -10.76
C LYS A 172 -7.73 -28.37 -10.77
N VAL A 173 -8.84 -27.74 -10.36
CA VAL A 173 -9.00 -26.28 -10.45
C VAL A 173 -8.86 -25.64 -9.08
N SER A 174 -8.00 -24.64 -9.00
CA SER A 174 -7.74 -23.84 -7.81
C SER A 174 -8.23 -22.40 -8.01
N LEU A 175 -8.64 -21.77 -6.91
CA LEU A 175 -9.03 -20.36 -6.82
C LEU A 175 -8.02 -19.63 -5.94
N ARG A 176 -7.59 -18.45 -6.38
CA ARG A 176 -6.89 -17.45 -5.58
C ARG A 176 -7.58 -16.11 -5.79
N ALA A 177 -8.03 -15.45 -4.74
CA ALA A 177 -8.64 -14.13 -4.83
C ALA A 177 -8.12 -13.21 -3.71
N SER A 178 -8.07 -11.92 -4.01
CA SER A 178 -7.78 -10.83 -3.07
C SER A 178 -8.77 -9.73 -3.41
N LEU A 179 -9.72 -9.49 -2.51
CA LEU A 179 -10.79 -8.52 -2.70
C LEU A 179 -10.66 -7.48 -1.60
N GLN A 180 -10.50 -6.21 -1.97
CA GLN A 180 -10.35 -5.13 -1.01
C GLN A 180 -11.17 -3.90 -1.45
N ASP A 181 -11.84 -3.27 -0.49
CA ASP A 181 -12.55 -1.99 -0.65
C ASP A 181 -12.48 -1.29 0.70
N ASN A 182 -11.73 -0.19 0.79
CA ASN A 182 -11.53 0.54 2.04
C ASN A 182 -11.83 2.03 1.86
N ASN A 183 -12.91 2.48 2.51
CA ASN A 183 -13.37 3.86 2.51
C ASN A 183 -12.76 4.73 3.63
N ILE A 184 -11.80 4.23 4.41
CA ILE A 184 -11.21 5.00 5.52
C ILE A 184 -10.15 5.97 4.97
N PRO A 185 -10.31 7.30 5.11
CA PRO A 185 -9.21 8.23 4.88
C PRO A 185 -8.13 7.98 5.94
N LEU A 186 -7.08 7.23 5.60
CA LEU A 186 -5.93 7.06 6.47
C LEU A 186 -5.12 8.38 6.48
N GLN A 187 -4.83 8.90 7.67
CA GLN A 187 -3.82 9.94 7.86
C GLN A 187 -2.58 9.32 8.49
N ASP A 188 -1.84 8.52 7.73
CA ASP A 188 -0.42 8.29 8.04
C ASP A 188 0.40 9.26 7.18
N GLY A 189 1.08 10.20 7.84
CA GLY A 189 1.79 11.28 7.16
C GLY A 189 0.89 12.39 6.61
N GLY A 190 -0.44 12.31 6.80
CA GLY A 190 -1.43 13.38 6.61
C GLY A 190 -1.95 13.62 5.18
N TYR A 191 -1.71 12.71 4.23
CA TYR A 191 -2.38 12.71 2.92
C TYR A 191 -3.63 11.83 2.98
N SER A 192 -4.84 12.41 2.91
CA SER A 192 -6.10 11.64 2.85
C SER A 192 -6.39 11.16 1.42
N GLN A 193 -6.45 9.85 1.15
CA GLN A 193 -6.75 9.31 -0.20
C GLN A 193 -7.48 7.95 -0.21
N LYS A 194 -8.06 7.57 -1.38
CA LYS A 194 -8.66 6.26 -1.67
C LYS A 194 -7.59 5.18 -1.89
N LEU A 195 -7.72 4.03 -1.24
CA LEU A 195 -6.73 2.94 -1.25
C LEU A 195 -6.69 2.08 -2.52
N ASP A 196 -7.69 2.18 -3.40
CA ASP A 196 -7.88 1.29 -4.57
C ASP A 196 -6.67 1.24 -5.54
N GLN A 197 -5.74 2.19 -5.43
CA GLN A 197 -4.53 2.25 -6.24
C GLN A 197 -3.32 1.53 -5.65
N PHE A 198 -3.37 1.17 -4.36
CA PHE A 198 -2.29 0.50 -3.63
C PHE A 198 -2.53 -1.00 -3.50
N ASP A 199 -3.79 -1.43 -3.43
CA ASP A 199 -4.19 -2.81 -3.18
C ASP A 199 -4.31 -3.62 -4.48
N ASN A 200 -3.92 -4.90 -4.43
CA ASN A 200 -4.00 -5.83 -5.57
C ASN A 200 -5.34 -6.58 -5.52
N ILE A 201 -6.34 -6.06 -6.22
CA ILE A 201 -7.72 -6.56 -6.20
C ILE A 201 -7.93 -7.51 -7.38
N PHE A 202 -7.92 -8.82 -7.18
CA PHE A 202 -8.05 -9.79 -8.27
C PHE A 202 -8.76 -11.08 -7.84
N MET A 203 -9.23 -11.83 -8.84
CA MET A 203 -9.69 -13.21 -8.73
C MET A 203 -9.02 -14.03 -9.83
N GLU A 204 -8.41 -15.14 -9.48
CA GLU A 204 -7.62 -16.01 -10.34
C GLU A 204 -8.11 -17.46 -10.19
N LEU A 205 -8.56 -18.05 -11.29
CA LEU A 205 -8.81 -19.47 -11.43
C LEU A 205 -7.64 -20.09 -12.18
N PHE A 206 -7.07 -21.18 -11.68
CA PHE A 206 -5.93 -21.81 -12.32
C PHE A 206 -5.89 -23.32 -12.13
N THR A 207 -5.21 -23.98 -13.06
CA THR A 207 -4.81 -25.40 -13.02
C THR A 207 -3.30 -25.49 -13.25
N ASP A 208 -2.77 -26.69 -13.47
CA ASP A 208 -1.37 -26.86 -13.89
C ASP A 208 -1.11 -26.38 -15.33
N ASP A 209 -2.16 -26.34 -16.18
CA ASP A 209 -2.04 -26.06 -17.63
C ASP A 209 -2.64 -24.71 -18.06
N TRP A 210 -3.44 -24.05 -17.22
CA TRP A 210 -4.05 -22.76 -17.57
C TRP A 210 -4.34 -21.90 -16.36
N ASN A 211 -4.39 -20.58 -16.56
CA ASN A 211 -4.89 -19.61 -15.60
C ASN A 211 -5.78 -18.55 -16.26
N ILE A 212 -6.79 -18.11 -15.53
CA ILE A 212 -7.69 -17.01 -15.90
C ILE A 212 -7.78 -16.09 -14.69
N ARG A 213 -7.43 -14.82 -14.87
CA ARG A 213 -7.40 -13.81 -13.83
C ARG A 213 -8.22 -12.60 -14.24
N ALA A 214 -9.10 -12.16 -13.34
CA ALA A 214 -9.93 -10.97 -13.46
C ALA A 214 -9.58 -9.97 -12.35
N GLY A 215 -9.73 -8.67 -12.62
CA GLY A 215 -9.32 -7.59 -11.73
C GLY A 215 -7.90 -7.13 -12.05
N ASP A 216 -7.09 -6.89 -11.04
CA ASP A 216 -5.73 -6.37 -11.20
C ASP A 216 -4.82 -7.42 -11.83
N VAL A 217 -4.20 -7.05 -12.95
CA VAL A 217 -3.27 -7.88 -13.71
C VAL A 217 -1.97 -7.11 -13.89
N PHE A 218 -0.86 -7.84 -13.85
CA PHE A 218 0.45 -7.31 -14.18
C PHE A 218 0.85 -7.80 -15.56
N LEU A 219 0.81 -6.90 -16.55
CA LEU A 219 1.22 -7.21 -17.92
C LEU A 219 2.69 -6.86 -18.07
N GLU A 220 3.50 -7.83 -18.46
CA GLU A 220 4.94 -7.65 -18.67
C GLU A 220 5.42 -8.40 -19.91
N ASN A 221 6.32 -7.77 -20.65
CA ASN A 221 7.11 -8.41 -21.69
C ASN A 221 8.58 -7.99 -21.56
N ARG A 222 9.43 -8.96 -21.24
CA ARG A 222 10.91 -8.83 -21.21
C ARG A 222 11.61 -9.76 -22.20
N LYS A 223 10.84 -10.48 -23.04
CA LYS A 223 11.35 -11.44 -24.03
C LYS A 223 11.69 -10.75 -25.36
N THR A 224 11.06 -9.61 -25.64
CA THR A 224 11.21 -8.82 -26.87
C THR A 224 11.99 -7.54 -26.60
N GLN A 225 12.72 -7.04 -27.59
CA GLN A 225 13.37 -5.73 -27.55
C GLN A 225 12.38 -4.62 -27.91
N PHE A 226 11.59 -4.80 -28.96
CA PHE A 226 10.74 -3.76 -29.53
C PHE A 226 9.37 -3.63 -28.84
N LEU A 227 8.95 -4.67 -28.11
CA LEU A 227 7.74 -4.67 -27.28
C LEU A 227 8.07 -4.92 -25.81
N SER A 228 9.12 -4.29 -25.27
CA SER A 228 9.35 -4.36 -23.83
C SER A 228 8.47 -3.38 -23.07
N PHE A 229 7.72 -3.87 -22.09
CA PHE A 229 6.92 -3.04 -21.20
C PHE A 229 6.60 -3.76 -19.89
N ASN A 230 6.14 -3.00 -18.90
CA ASN A 230 5.63 -3.50 -17.64
C ASN A 230 4.56 -2.54 -17.10
N LYS A 231 3.32 -3.04 -17.02
CA LYS A 231 2.14 -2.24 -16.66
C LYS A 231 1.26 -2.94 -15.65
N LYS A 232 0.81 -2.18 -14.65
CA LYS A 232 -0.29 -2.55 -13.77
C LYS A 232 -1.60 -2.10 -14.41
N VAL A 233 -2.49 -3.05 -14.67
CA VAL A 233 -3.77 -2.82 -15.35
C VAL A 233 -4.89 -3.54 -14.60
N GLN A 234 -6.14 -3.24 -14.93
CA GLN A 234 -7.31 -3.89 -14.36
C GLN A 234 -8.19 -4.44 -15.48
N GLY A 235 -8.41 -5.75 -15.53
CA GLY A 235 -9.20 -6.39 -16.57
C GLY A 235 -9.20 -7.90 -16.47
N LEU A 236 -9.21 -8.56 -17.62
CA LEU A 236 -9.20 -10.02 -17.75
C LEU A 236 -7.92 -10.45 -18.45
N SER A 237 -7.29 -11.51 -17.95
CA SER A 237 -6.17 -12.20 -18.61
C SER A 237 -6.36 -13.70 -18.55
N ALA A 238 -6.04 -14.39 -19.63
CA ALA A 238 -6.01 -15.84 -19.70
C ALA A 238 -4.67 -16.30 -20.30
N SER A 239 -4.12 -17.38 -19.76
CA SER A 239 -2.90 -18.04 -20.23
C SER A 239 -3.10 -19.55 -20.25
N PHE A 240 -2.65 -20.19 -21.31
CA PHE A 240 -2.75 -21.63 -21.55
C PHE A 240 -1.38 -22.18 -21.93
N ASP A 241 -0.94 -23.20 -21.22
CA ASP A 241 0.30 -23.92 -21.42
C ASP A 241 -0.02 -25.32 -21.97
N PHE A 242 0.47 -25.61 -23.17
CA PHE A 242 0.39 -26.91 -23.82
C PHE A 242 1.80 -27.51 -23.83
N ASP A 243 2.15 -28.18 -22.74
CA ASP A 243 3.42 -28.88 -22.57
C ASP A 243 3.31 -30.32 -23.08
N THR A 244 4.26 -30.73 -23.93
CA THR A 244 4.52 -32.13 -24.28
C THR A 244 5.93 -32.51 -23.81
N GLU A 245 6.30 -33.80 -23.87
CA GLU A 245 7.67 -34.22 -23.51
C GLU A 245 8.77 -33.53 -24.33
N LYS A 246 8.45 -32.99 -25.52
CA LYS A 246 9.42 -32.45 -26.47
C LYS A 246 9.25 -30.96 -26.76
N SER A 247 8.07 -30.40 -26.52
CA SER A 247 7.68 -29.04 -26.90
C SER A 247 6.93 -28.33 -25.79
N LYS A 248 7.09 -27.01 -25.69
CA LYS A 248 6.30 -26.15 -24.81
C LYS A 248 5.62 -25.07 -25.61
N THR A 249 4.30 -24.96 -25.50
CA THR A 249 3.54 -23.90 -26.15
C THR A 249 2.80 -23.10 -25.10
N ASN A 250 2.96 -21.78 -25.09
CA ASN A 250 2.20 -20.89 -24.23
C ASN A 250 1.39 -19.94 -25.11
N VAL A 251 0.10 -19.78 -24.81
CA VAL A 251 -0.80 -18.85 -25.49
C VAL A 251 -1.51 -18.03 -24.44
N PHE A 252 -1.47 -16.71 -24.57
CA PHE A 252 -2.14 -15.83 -23.62
C PHE A 252 -2.82 -14.66 -24.32
N ALA A 253 -3.83 -14.12 -23.66
CA ALA A 253 -4.54 -12.92 -24.07
C ALA A 253 -5.04 -12.15 -22.86
N SER A 254 -5.03 -10.83 -22.94
CA SER A 254 -5.54 -9.94 -21.92
C SER A 254 -6.22 -8.72 -22.53
N VAL A 255 -7.31 -8.29 -21.90
CA VAL A 255 -8.04 -7.06 -22.19
C VAL A 255 -8.29 -6.35 -20.86
N SER A 256 -7.75 -5.15 -20.71
CA SER A 256 -7.69 -4.44 -19.43
C SER A 256 -7.72 -2.92 -19.59
N PHE A 257 -7.98 -2.19 -18.51
CA PHE A 257 -7.85 -0.74 -18.42
C PHE A 257 -6.59 -0.33 -17.65
N VAL A 258 -5.95 0.75 -18.08
CA VAL A 258 -4.72 1.23 -17.44
C VAL A 258 -5.00 1.88 -16.09
N LYS A 259 -4.18 1.56 -15.07
CA LYS A 259 -4.33 2.16 -13.73
C LYS A 259 -3.73 3.57 -13.60
N GLY A 260 -2.70 3.90 -14.37
CA GLY A 260 -2.12 5.24 -14.42
C GLY A 260 -1.12 5.40 -15.56
N GLN A 261 -0.60 6.61 -15.73
CA GLN A 261 0.25 6.96 -16.86
C GLN A 261 1.72 6.88 -16.46
N TYR A 262 2.57 6.40 -17.38
CA TYR A 262 4.02 6.41 -17.20
C TYR A 262 4.53 7.85 -17.11
N ALA A 263 5.51 8.13 -16.28
CA ALA A 263 6.24 9.39 -16.23
C ALA A 263 7.73 9.13 -15.98
N LYS A 264 8.54 10.11 -16.38
CA LYS A 264 9.98 10.10 -16.15
C LYS A 264 10.39 11.45 -15.58
N SER A 265 10.96 11.44 -14.38
CA SER A 265 11.66 12.59 -13.80
C SER A 265 13.16 12.42 -14.00
N THR A 266 13.84 13.45 -14.51
CA THR A 266 15.30 13.46 -14.67
C THR A 266 15.87 14.74 -14.11
N PHE A 267 16.84 14.61 -13.22
CA PHE A 267 17.52 15.73 -12.59
C PHE A 267 18.92 15.33 -12.14
N THR A 268 19.78 16.31 -11.93
CA THR A 268 21.09 16.10 -11.31
C THR A 268 20.95 16.25 -9.80
N GLY A 269 21.64 15.42 -9.03
CA GLY A 269 21.72 15.53 -7.58
C GLY A 269 22.24 16.89 -7.14
N GLN A 270 21.92 17.28 -5.92
CA GLN A 270 22.50 18.46 -5.27
C GLN A 270 23.51 18.00 -4.22
N GLU A 271 24.64 18.71 -4.10
CA GLU A 271 25.69 18.35 -3.14
C GLU A 271 25.11 18.30 -1.72
N GLY A 272 25.34 17.17 -1.03
CA GLY A 272 24.87 16.97 0.34
C GLY A 272 23.35 17.03 0.50
N ASN A 273 22.55 16.76 -0.54
CA ASN A 273 21.09 16.73 -0.44
C ASN A 273 20.55 15.31 -0.68
N GLN A 274 20.10 14.65 0.39
CA GLN A 274 19.46 13.34 0.32
C GLN A 274 17.96 13.40 -0.03
N GLY A 275 17.41 14.57 -0.28
CA GLY A 275 16.00 14.79 -0.58
C GLY A 275 15.23 15.34 0.62
N PRO A 276 13.89 15.41 0.54
CA PRO A 276 13.04 14.90 -0.55
C PRO A 276 13.24 15.60 -1.89
N TYR A 277 13.17 14.84 -3.00
CA TYR A 277 13.12 15.34 -4.37
C TYR A 277 11.74 15.12 -4.96
N LYS A 278 11.15 16.18 -5.53
CA LYS A 278 9.81 16.16 -6.10
C LYS A 278 9.74 15.47 -7.46
N LEU A 279 8.82 14.52 -7.60
CA LEU A 279 8.45 13.87 -8.86
C LEU A 279 7.34 14.70 -9.54
N LYS A 280 7.34 14.75 -10.88
CA LYS A 280 6.41 15.56 -11.68
C LYS A 280 5.67 14.74 -12.74
N GLY A 281 4.46 15.12 -13.12
CA GLY A 281 3.70 14.45 -14.18
C GLY A 281 4.28 14.75 -15.56
N GLN A 282 3.73 14.12 -16.61
CA GLN A 282 4.22 14.31 -17.98
C GLN A 282 4.08 15.75 -18.48
N ASN A 283 3.06 16.49 -18.02
CA ASN A 283 2.83 17.89 -18.41
C ASN A 283 3.29 18.87 -17.32
N GLY A 284 4.16 18.43 -16.40
CA GLY A 284 4.72 19.26 -15.34
C GLY A 284 3.86 19.37 -14.08
N GLU A 285 2.85 18.51 -13.93
CA GLU A 285 1.99 18.45 -12.76
C GLU A 285 2.82 18.17 -11.50
N LEU A 286 2.69 19.02 -10.47
CA LEU A 286 3.41 18.84 -9.20
C LEU A 286 2.66 17.92 -8.24
N TYR A 287 1.36 17.73 -8.41
CA TYR A 287 0.60 16.76 -7.63
C TYR A 287 0.52 15.45 -8.39
N VAL A 288 1.51 14.57 -8.19
CA VAL A 288 1.49 13.22 -8.78
C VAL A 288 1.33 12.17 -7.70
N LEU A 289 0.19 11.47 -7.75
CA LEU A 289 -0.01 10.28 -6.96
C LEU A 289 0.71 9.11 -7.63
N VAL A 290 1.89 8.75 -7.11
CA VAL A 290 2.72 7.71 -7.71
C VAL A 290 2.15 6.34 -7.35
N ILE A 291 1.96 5.48 -8.37
CA ILE A 291 1.51 4.10 -8.16
C ILE A 291 2.60 3.33 -7.43
N SER A 292 2.26 2.77 -6.27
CA SER A 292 3.23 2.08 -5.42
C SER A 292 3.95 0.93 -6.13
N GLY A 293 5.28 0.91 -6.07
CA GLY A 293 6.12 -0.10 -6.72
C GLY A 293 6.12 -0.08 -8.24
N SER A 294 5.64 1.01 -8.86
CA SER A 294 5.85 1.26 -10.29
C SER A 294 7.19 1.92 -10.58
N GLU A 295 7.86 2.45 -9.55
CA GLU A 295 9.06 3.26 -9.69
C GLU A 295 10.34 2.46 -9.92
N ARG A 296 11.20 2.98 -10.79
CA ARG A 296 12.56 2.51 -11.07
C ARG A 296 13.50 3.70 -10.97
N VAL A 297 14.34 3.71 -9.94
CA VAL A 297 15.28 4.80 -9.64
C VAL A 297 16.67 4.42 -10.12
N TYR A 298 17.22 5.21 -11.03
CA TYR A 298 18.55 5.04 -11.57
C TYR A 298 19.44 6.22 -11.18
N VAL A 299 20.64 5.93 -10.68
CA VAL A 299 21.68 6.94 -10.43
C VAL A 299 22.91 6.58 -11.27
N ASN A 300 23.31 7.47 -12.18
CA ASN A 300 24.37 7.23 -13.17
C ASN A 300 24.19 5.89 -13.94
N GLY A 301 22.94 5.53 -14.25
CA GLY A 301 22.57 4.27 -14.90
C GLY A 301 22.44 3.05 -13.99
N VAL A 302 22.79 3.14 -12.70
CA VAL A 302 22.67 2.03 -11.73
C VAL A 302 21.28 2.03 -11.11
N LEU A 303 20.56 0.92 -11.22
CA LEU A 303 19.25 0.73 -10.57
C LEU A 303 19.42 0.59 -9.06
N LEU A 304 18.74 1.44 -8.30
CA LEU A 304 18.75 1.43 -6.84
C LEU A 304 17.63 0.57 -6.24
N LYS A 305 17.79 0.19 -4.98
CA LYS A 305 16.83 -0.60 -4.22
C LYS A 305 16.05 0.25 -3.22
N ARG A 306 14.73 0.11 -3.23
CA ARG A 306 13.82 0.76 -2.27
C ARG A 306 13.89 0.12 -0.88
N GLY A 307 13.83 0.93 0.16
CA GLY A 307 13.61 0.54 1.57
C GLY A 307 14.46 1.36 2.56
N GLU A 308 13.98 1.50 3.80
CA GLU A 308 14.69 2.22 4.89
C GLU A 308 16.11 1.68 5.14
N ASN A 309 16.32 0.38 4.93
CA ASN A 309 17.60 -0.31 5.05
C ASN A 309 18.35 -0.48 3.71
N ASN A 310 17.84 0.13 2.64
CA ASN A 310 18.42 0.09 1.28
C ASN A 310 18.78 1.52 0.83
N ASP A 311 18.70 1.82 -0.47
CA ASP A 311 19.29 3.03 -1.06
C ASP A 311 18.36 4.25 -1.00
N TYR A 312 17.04 4.07 -1.10
CA TYR A 312 16.07 5.17 -1.06
C TYR A 312 14.70 4.73 -0.52
N VAL A 313 13.89 5.71 -0.12
CA VAL A 313 12.46 5.59 0.20
C VAL A 313 11.67 6.60 -0.64
N ILE A 314 10.38 6.34 -0.84
CA ILE A 314 9.49 7.19 -1.63
C ILE A 314 8.20 7.40 -0.86
N ASP A 315 7.75 8.65 -0.79
CA ASP A 315 6.39 9.01 -0.39
C ASP A 315 5.54 9.05 -1.66
N TYR A 316 4.67 8.06 -1.82
CA TYR A 316 3.81 7.93 -3.00
C TYR A 316 2.73 9.00 -3.09
N ASN A 317 2.28 9.51 -1.94
CA ASN A 317 1.22 10.51 -1.88
C ASN A 317 1.78 11.90 -2.16
N ALA A 318 2.95 12.19 -1.58
CA ALA A 318 3.67 13.41 -1.88
C ALA A 318 4.30 13.36 -3.29
N GLY A 319 4.53 12.19 -3.86
CA GLY A 319 5.34 12.05 -5.07
C GLY A 319 6.76 12.55 -4.81
N GLU A 320 7.37 12.16 -3.69
CA GLU A 320 8.70 12.62 -3.27
C GLU A 320 9.63 11.44 -2.97
N ILE A 321 10.88 11.53 -3.40
CA ILE A 321 11.90 10.51 -3.14
C ILE A 321 12.97 11.02 -2.17
N VAL A 322 13.34 10.21 -1.19
CA VAL A 322 14.42 10.49 -0.22
C VAL A 322 15.45 9.37 -0.30
N PHE A 323 16.71 9.69 -0.55
CA PHE A 323 17.82 8.75 -0.47
C PHE A 323 18.21 8.54 0.99
N THR A 324 18.53 7.31 1.38
CA THR A 324 18.93 7.02 2.76
C THR A 324 20.37 7.45 3.00
N SER A 325 20.78 7.58 4.27
CA SER A 325 22.19 7.83 4.62
C SER A 325 23.16 6.76 4.09
N LEU A 326 22.68 5.59 3.64
CA LEU A 326 23.52 4.54 3.05
C LEU A 326 23.94 4.83 1.61
N PHE A 327 23.26 5.76 0.92
CA PHE A 327 23.52 6.14 -0.46
C PHE A 327 23.67 7.66 -0.63
N THR A 328 24.92 8.13 -0.53
CA THR A 328 25.27 9.55 -0.60
C THR A 328 25.04 10.12 -2.00
N ILE A 329 24.20 11.15 -2.12
CA ILE A 329 23.97 11.92 -3.34
C ILE A 329 24.96 13.08 -3.43
N THR A 330 25.46 13.32 -4.64
CA THR A 330 26.44 14.36 -4.96
C THR A 330 25.96 15.20 -6.15
N SER A 331 26.55 16.37 -6.33
CA SER A 331 26.22 17.28 -7.42
C SER A 331 26.53 16.76 -8.82
N GLU A 332 27.32 15.69 -8.95
CA GLU A 332 27.69 15.09 -10.24
C GLU A 332 26.82 13.88 -10.65
N MET A 333 25.88 13.47 -9.79
CA MET A 333 25.04 12.29 -10.02
C MET A 333 23.82 12.62 -10.88
N ARG A 334 23.63 11.87 -11.97
CA ARG A 334 22.41 11.94 -12.79
C ARG A 334 21.37 10.98 -12.22
N ILE A 335 20.22 11.51 -11.85
CA ILE A 335 19.12 10.77 -11.26
C ILE A 335 18.00 10.70 -12.31
N ASN A 336 17.64 9.48 -12.68
CA ASN A 336 16.52 9.20 -13.57
C ASN A 336 15.52 8.32 -12.83
N ILE A 337 14.27 8.74 -12.76
CA ILE A 337 13.21 8.03 -12.05
C ILE A 337 12.07 7.83 -13.02
N GLU A 338 11.77 6.57 -13.31
CA GLU A 338 10.62 6.18 -14.11
C GLU A 338 9.55 5.65 -13.17
N TYR A 339 8.29 6.03 -13.33
CA TYR A 339 7.19 5.60 -12.45
C TYR A 339 5.86 5.71 -13.19
N GLN A 340 4.79 5.19 -12.60
CA GLN A 340 3.42 5.46 -13.05
C GLN A 340 2.73 6.34 -12.02
N TYR A 341 1.84 7.22 -12.47
CA TYR A 341 1.06 8.09 -11.59
C TYR A 341 -0.41 8.13 -12.00
N SER A 342 -1.29 8.39 -11.04
CA SER A 342 -2.73 8.43 -11.25
C SER A 342 -3.20 9.80 -11.74
N GLU A 343 -3.07 10.01 -13.03
CA GLU A 343 -3.83 11.03 -13.75
C GLU A 343 -4.47 10.35 -14.96
N ARG A 344 -5.79 10.43 -15.10
CA ARG A 344 -6.56 9.76 -16.14
C ARG A 344 -7.51 10.75 -16.79
N ASN A 345 -7.11 11.30 -17.92
CA ASN A 345 -7.98 12.16 -18.73
C ASN A 345 -9.00 11.33 -19.53
N TYR A 346 -8.66 10.09 -19.91
CA TYR A 346 -9.52 9.17 -20.67
C TYR A 346 -9.50 7.77 -20.07
N ASN A 347 -10.58 7.01 -20.30
CA ASN A 347 -10.55 5.55 -20.16
C ASN A 347 -9.60 4.97 -21.22
N ARG A 348 -8.57 4.23 -20.79
CA ARG A 348 -7.56 3.67 -21.68
C ARG A 348 -7.62 2.15 -21.71
N LEU A 349 -7.99 1.59 -22.87
CA LEU A 349 -8.08 0.15 -23.08
C LEU A 349 -6.74 -0.40 -23.56
N VAL A 350 -6.22 -1.41 -22.87
CA VAL A 350 -5.03 -2.19 -23.23
C VAL A 350 -5.45 -3.61 -23.60
N THR A 351 -5.05 -4.03 -24.80
CA THR A 351 -5.13 -5.42 -25.24
C THR A 351 -3.71 -5.94 -25.44
N TYR A 352 -3.42 -7.11 -24.89
CA TYR A 352 -2.13 -7.77 -25.03
C TYR A 352 -2.34 -9.26 -25.27
N ALA A 353 -1.84 -9.79 -26.38
CA ALA A 353 -1.96 -11.19 -26.72
C ALA A 353 -0.65 -11.70 -27.30
N GLY A 354 -0.39 -12.99 -27.13
CA GLY A 354 0.79 -13.61 -27.72
C GLY A 354 0.76 -15.12 -27.65
N ALA A 355 1.61 -15.72 -28.46
CA ALA A 355 1.84 -17.15 -28.48
C ALA A 355 3.34 -17.41 -28.64
N THR A 356 3.86 -18.36 -27.85
CA THR A 356 5.23 -18.86 -27.98
C THR A 356 5.22 -20.36 -28.14
N HIS A 357 6.07 -20.89 -29.01
CA HIS A 357 6.32 -22.32 -29.16
C HIS A 357 7.81 -22.57 -29.10
N GLU A 358 8.24 -23.47 -28.22
CA GLU A 358 9.64 -23.81 -27.98
C GLU A 358 9.86 -25.32 -28.08
N ASN A 359 10.93 -25.69 -28.78
CA ASN A 359 11.50 -27.03 -28.87
C ASN A 359 13.00 -26.98 -28.54
N LYS A 360 13.67 -28.14 -28.49
CA LYS A 360 15.10 -28.21 -28.17
C LYS A 360 16.01 -27.40 -29.11
N SER A 361 15.66 -27.28 -30.39
CA SER A 361 16.51 -26.65 -31.41
C SER A 361 16.00 -25.30 -31.91
N TRP A 362 14.74 -24.93 -31.65
CA TRP A 362 14.16 -23.66 -32.10
C TRP A 362 13.03 -23.20 -31.21
N SER A 363 12.79 -21.88 -31.20
CA SER A 363 11.58 -21.29 -30.64
C SER A 363 11.09 -20.12 -31.48
N PHE A 364 9.78 -19.92 -31.54
CA PHE A 364 9.17 -18.76 -32.18
C PHE A 364 8.15 -18.14 -31.24
N GLY A 365 7.96 -16.83 -31.35
CA GLY A 365 6.99 -16.09 -30.56
C GLY A 365 6.39 -14.95 -31.35
N GLY A 366 5.07 -14.77 -31.24
CA GLY A 366 4.35 -13.62 -31.77
C GLY A 366 3.63 -12.89 -30.64
N TYR A 367 3.65 -11.56 -30.67
CA TYR A 367 3.05 -10.71 -29.66
C TYR A 367 2.34 -9.52 -30.31
N LEU A 368 1.17 -9.17 -29.79
CA LEU A 368 0.37 -8.02 -30.18
C LEU A 368 0.04 -7.21 -28.93
N TYR A 369 0.27 -5.91 -28.99
CA TYR A 369 -0.08 -4.94 -27.98
C TYR A 369 -0.86 -3.80 -28.61
N SER A 370 -1.95 -3.37 -27.97
CA SER A 370 -2.72 -2.21 -28.37
C SER A 370 -3.15 -1.46 -27.11
N GLU A 371 -2.89 -0.17 -27.07
CA GLU A 371 -3.30 0.73 -25.99
C GLU A 371 -3.97 1.95 -26.63
N ASN A 372 -5.24 2.18 -26.29
CA ASN A 372 -6.07 3.16 -26.98
C ASN A 372 -6.94 3.95 -26.00
N ASP A 373 -6.88 5.27 -26.06
CA ASP A 373 -7.75 6.15 -25.30
C ASP A 373 -9.15 6.20 -25.91
N MET A 374 -10.16 6.05 -25.06
CA MET A 374 -11.56 6.17 -25.43
C MET A 374 -11.92 7.65 -25.56
N LYS A 375 -11.76 8.21 -26.76
CA LYS A 375 -12.03 9.63 -27.05
C LYS A 375 -13.42 10.15 -26.64
N ASN A 376 -14.42 9.26 -26.54
CA ASN A 376 -15.80 9.60 -26.15
C ASN A 376 -16.12 9.30 -24.67
N GLN A 377 -15.12 8.94 -23.86
CA GLN A 377 -15.26 8.69 -22.42
C GLN A 377 -14.15 9.41 -21.63
N PRO A 378 -14.16 10.75 -21.60
CA PRO A 378 -13.29 11.50 -20.70
C PRO A 378 -13.62 11.18 -19.24
N LEU A 379 -12.59 11.21 -18.39
CA LEU A 379 -12.71 10.95 -16.95
C LEU A 379 -12.49 12.24 -16.15
N GLN A 380 -11.27 12.76 -16.14
CA GLN A 380 -10.91 13.96 -15.36
C GLN A 380 -11.08 15.27 -16.16
N GLN A 381 -10.98 15.22 -17.49
CA GLN A 381 -11.06 16.37 -18.38
C GLN A 381 -12.41 16.39 -19.11
N ASN A 382 -13.41 17.08 -18.56
CA ASN A 382 -14.66 17.32 -19.28
C ASN A 382 -14.41 18.35 -20.39
N LEU A 383 -14.50 17.90 -21.63
CA LEU A 383 -14.26 18.73 -22.82
C LEU A 383 -15.57 19.33 -23.35
N SER A 384 -15.58 20.64 -23.55
CA SER A 384 -16.61 21.33 -24.34
C SER A 384 -16.42 21.10 -25.85
N THR A 385 -17.44 21.41 -26.65
CA THR A 385 -17.36 21.29 -28.12
C THR A 385 -16.27 22.20 -28.70
N GLU A 386 -16.10 23.39 -28.14
CA GLU A 386 -15.05 24.35 -28.51
C GLU A 386 -13.66 23.80 -28.20
N GLN A 387 -13.48 23.18 -27.02
CA GLN A 387 -12.21 22.56 -26.64
C GLN A 387 -11.88 21.33 -27.51
N VAL A 388 -12.87 20.55 -27.95
CA VAL A 388 -12.66 19.47 -28.93
C VAL A 388 -12.21 20.03 -30.27
N GLN A 389 -12.75 21.17 -30.72
CA GLN A 389 -12.29 21.82 -31.95
C GLN A 389 -10.84 22.32 -31.83
N VAL A 390 -10.44 22.86 -30.67
CA VAL A 390 -9.04 23.21 -30.38
C VAL A 390 -8.14 21.99 -30.55
N LEU A 391 -8.51 20.84 -29.96
CA LEU A 391 -7.75 19.60 -30.13
C LEU A 391 -7.72 19.12 -31.58
N ALA A 392 -8.82 19.19 -32.32
CA ALA A 392 -8.88 18.76 -33.72
C ALA A 392 -8.03 19.64 -34.66
N GLN A 393 -7.88 20.93 -34.36
CA GLN A 393 -7.06 21.87 -35.14
C GLN A 393 -5.58 21.85 -34.73
N ALA A 394 -5.25 21.33 -33.55
CA ALA A 394 -3.89 21.32 -33.03
C ALA A 394 -2.96 20.29 -33.73
N GLY A 395 -3.50 19.30 -34.45
CA GLY A 395 -2.69 18.18 -34.95
C GLY A 395 -1.99 17.45 -33.81
N ASP A 396 -0.72 17.13 -33.99
CA ASP A 396 0.14 16.54 -32.96
C ASP A 396 0.79 17.58 -32.02
N ASN A 397 0.52 18.88 -32.20
CA ASN A 397 1.21 19.96 -31.51
C ASN A 397 0.58 20.33 -30.15
N GLN A 398 1.18 19.85 -29.07
CA GLN A 398 0.72 20.13 -27.69
C GLN A 398 0.67 21.62 -27.32
N ASN A 399 1.49 22.48 -27.95
CA ASN A 399 1.48 23.92 -27.64
C ASN A 399 0.19 24.61 -28.09
N LEU A 400 -0.50 24.05 -29.08
CA LEU A 400 -1.78 24.53 -29.60
C LEU A 400 -2.97 23.95 -28.82
N MET A 401 -2.76 22.93 -27.99
CA MET A 401 -3.80 22.28 -27.18
C MET A 401 -4.11 23.06 -25.89
N LYS A 402 -4.37 24.37 -25.99
CA LYS A 402 -4.66 25.26 -24.85
C LYS A 402 -6.01 25.93 -25.05
N ALA A 403 -6.82 25.98 -23.99
CA ALA A 403 -8.13 26.63 -24.01
C ALA A 403 -8.33 27.57 -22.82
N PRO A 404 -9.22 28.58 -22.94
CA PRO A 404 -9.67 29.38 -21.80
C PRO A 404 -10.26 28.49 -20.70
N SER A 405 -10.00 28.84 -19.44
CA SER A 405 -10.45 28.04 -18.28
C SER A 405 -11.78 28.48 -17.67
N ALA A 406 -12.23 29.70 -17.97
CA ALA A 406 -13.32 30.35 -17.29
C ALA A 406 -14.70 29.87 -17.79
N TYR A 407 -15.63 29.62 -16.87
CA TYR A 407 -17.04 29.38 -17.15
C TYR A 407 -17.92 30.08 -16.12
N GLU A 408 -19.13 30.46 -16.51
CA GLU A 408 -20.09 31.16 -15.63
C GLU A 408 -20.60 30.22 -14.52
N ASP A 409 -20.66 30.69 -13.28
CA ASP A 409 -21.09 29.90 -12.11
C ASP A 409 -21.91 30.78 -11.14
N ALA A 410 -22.78 30.16 -10.36
CA ALA A 410 -23.64 30.84 -9.40
C ALA A 410 -22.87 31.21 -8.12
N TYR A 411 -23.23 32.35 -7.53
CA TYR A 411 -22.70 32.81 -6.25
C TYR A 411 -22.91 31.78 -5.14
N ALA A 412 -21.86 31.53 -4.36
CA ALA A 412 -21.93 30.80 -3.09
C ALA A 412 -20.83 31.32 -2.15
N ASP A 413 -21.13 31.44 -0.85
CA ASP A 413 -20.21 32.00 0.14
C ASP A 413 -18.91 31.19 0.31
N ASN A 414 -18.95 29.91 -0.08
CA ASN A 414 -17.81 28.98 0.01
C ASN A 414 -17.01 28.85 -1.31
N LYS A 415 -17.26 29.68 -2.33
CA LYS A 415 -16.54 29.65 -3.62
C LYS A 415 -15.74 30.92 -3.86
N ILE A 416 -14.53 30.79 -4.41
CA ILE A 416 -13.79 31.91 -4.99
C ILE A 416 -14.21 32.12 -6.45
N LEU A 417 -14.90 33.22 -6.72
CA LEU A 417 -15.45 33.57 -8.03
C LEU A 417 -14.90 34.92 -8.53
N TYR A 418 -14.90 35.11 -9.85
CA TYR A 418 -14.34 36.28 -10.49
C TYR A 418 -15.37 36.94 -11.42
N LYS A 419 -15.46 38.26 -11.44
CA LYS A 419 -16.16 38.99 -12.50
C LYS A 419 -15.21 39.20 -13.68
N LYS A 420 -15.74 39.17 -14.89
CA LYS A 420 -14.98 39.44 -16.12
C LYS A 420 -14.95 40.93 -16.40
N ASN A 421 -13.74 41.51 -16.51
CA ASN A 421 -13.49 42.91 -16.81
C ASN A 421 -12.55 43.06 -18.02
N SER A 422 -12.32 44.29 -18.48
CA SER A 422 -11.36 44.55 -19.56
C SER A 422 -10.56 45.84 -19.32
N VAL A 423 -9.27 45.82 -19.64
CA VAL A 423 -8.39 47.01 -19.67
C VAL A 423 -7.63 47.00 -20.99
N ASN A 424 -7.62 48.12 -21.73
CA ASN A 424 -6.92 48.25 -23.02
C ASN A 424 -7.24 47.12 -24.03
N SER A 425 -8.50 46.71 -24.13
CA SER A 425 -8.98 45.60 -24.97
C SER A 425 -8.46 44.20 -24.60
N VAL A 426 -7.84 44.04 -23.43
CA VAL A 426 -7.47 42.74 -22.84
C VAL A 426 -8.50 42.38 -21.78
N GLU A 427 -9.14 41.23 -21.92
CA GLU A 427 -10.07 40.69 -20.93
C GLU A 427 -9.30 40.08 -19.74
N TYR A 428 -9.76 40.35 -18.52
CA TYR A 428 -9.20 39.80 -17.29
C TYR A 428 -10.30 39.47 -16.28
N TYR A 429 -9.95 38.69 -15.26
CA TYR A 429 -10.85 38.19 -14.24
C TYR A 429 -10.48 38.81 -12.90
N GLU A 430 -11.41 39.52 -12.28
CA GLU A 430 -11.23 40.22 -11.00
C GLU A 430 -12.08 39.52 -9.94
N TYR A 431 -11.50 39.23 -8.77
CA TYR A 431 -12.23 38.57 -7.69
C TYR A 431 -13.48 39.37 -7.26
N SER A 432 -14.63 38.70 -7.08
CA SER A 432 -15.87 39.34 -6.63
C SER A 432 -16.70 38.44 -5.70
N LYS A 433 -17.31 39.04 -4.67
CA LYS A 433 -18.30 38.42 -3.78
C LYS A 433 -19.72 38.99 -3.98
N ASN A 434 -19.95 39.81 -4.99
CA ASN A 434 -21.25 40.43 -5.20
C ASN A 434 -22.19 39.46 -5.93
N PRO A 435 -23.29 38.99 -5.30
CA PRO A 435 -24.23 38.08 -5.98
C PRO A 435 -24.98 38.73 -7.16
N ALA A 436 -24.89 40.06 -7.32
CA ALA A 436 -25.47 40.76 -8.47
C ALA A 436 -24.55 40.80 -9.71
N ASP A 437 -23.27 40.42 -9.58
CA ASP A 437 -22.35 40.35 -10.71
C ASP A 437 -22.55 39.04 -11.51
N VAL A 438 -22.16 39.05 -12.79
CA VAL A 438 -21.99 37.80 -13.54
C VAL A 438 -20.63 37.21 -13.15
N LEU A 439 -20.68 36.08 -12.45
CA LEU A 439 -19.54 35.46 -11.82
C LEU A 439 -19.03 34.27 -12.63
N TYR A 440 -17.71 34.13 -12.66
CA TYR A 440 -16.99 33.08 -13.36
C TYR A 440 -16.16 32.27 -12.37
N ASN A 441 -16.19 30.96 -12.54
CA ASN A 441 -15.20 30.05 -11.96
C ASN A 441 -14.00 30.01 -12.91
N VAL A 442 -12.80 30.34 -12.41
CA VAL A 442 -11.60 30.49 -13.24
C VAL A 442 -10.46 29.68 -12.66
N LYS A 443 -9.87 28.81 -13.49
CA LYS A 443 -8.67 28.05 -13.13
C LYS A 443 -7.42 28.74 -13.68
N PHE A 444 -6.47 29.05 -12.80
CA PHE A 444 -5.21 29.68 -13.18
C PHE A 444 -4.09 28.64 -13.27
N SER A 445 -3.39 28.62 -14.41
CA SER A 445 -2.24 27.74 -14.65
C SER A 445 -0.93 28.53 -14.56
N LEU A 446 0.10 27.93 -13.96
CA LEU A 446 1.44 28.52 -13.88
C LEU A 446 2.10 28.46 -15.27
N VAL A 447 2.44 29.62 -15.83
CA VAL A 447 3.13 29.72 -17.13
C VAL A 447 4.61 30.07 -17.00
N GLY A 448 5.07 30.40 -15.79
CA GLY A 448 6.46 30.71 -15.45
C GLY A 448 6.65 32.18 -15.05
N ASN A 449 7.80 32.50 -14.47
CA ASN A 449 8.06 33.84 -13.92
C ASN A 449 8.08 34.90 -15.03
N ASN A 450 7.29 35.98 -14.86
CA ASN A 450 7.12 37.07 -15.84
C ASN A 450 6.58 36.61 -17.21
N LEU A 451 5.90 35.46 -17.25
CA LEU A 451 5.28 34.94 -18.47
C LEU A 451 3.75 34.97 -18.42
N GLY A 452 3.16 35.41 -17.31
CA GLY A 452 1.72 35.50 -17.12
C GLY A 452 1.25 36.86 -16.58
N ASN A 453 -0.05 37.08 -16.57
CA ASN A 453 -0.68 38.33 -16.16
C ASN A 453 -1.26 38.30 -14.73
N TYR A 454 -1.13 37.20 -13.98
CA TYR A 454 -1.68 37.07 -12.63
C TYR A 454 -0.64 36.70 -11.56
N ILE A 455 -0.83 37.23 -10.35
CA ILE A 455 -0.11 36.88 -9.11
C ILE A 455 -1.09 36.36 -8.06
N ILE A 456 -0.59 35.75 -6.98
CA ILE A 456 -1.44 35.30 -5.86
C ILE A 456 -1.53 36.43 -4.83
N GLN A 457 -2.76 36.81 -4.45
CA GLN A 457 -3.04 37.92 -3.54
C GLN A 457 -3.01 37.51 -2.05
N ASN A 458 -3.56 36.34 -1.70
CA ASN A 458 -3.57 35.82 -0.33
C ASN A 458 -3.21 34.32 -0.28
N ASN A 459 -2.40 33.94 0.72
CA ASN A 459 -1.91 32.58 0.96
C ASN A 459 -2.48 31.92 2.24
N THR A 460 -3.28 32.63 3.06
CA THR A 460 -3.79 32.11 4.35
C THR A 460 -5.17 31.45 4.26
N SER A 461 -5.91 31.69 3.18
CA SER A 461 -7.23 31.09 2.93
C SER A 461 -7.13 29.67 2.38
N VAL A 462 -8.17 28.87 2.62
CA VAL A 462 -8.32 27.50 2.10
C VAL A 462 -8.20 27.43 0.57
N GLU A 463 -8.73 28.42 -0.16
CA GLU A 463 -8.59 28.60 -1.62
C GLU A 463 -7.74 29.84 -1.96
N ARG A 464 -6.96 29.81 -3.05
CA ARG A 464 -6.09 30.92 -3.48
C ARG A 464 -6.83 31.94 -4.32
N ILE A 465 -6.63 33.22 -4.02
CA ILE A 465 -7.15 34.36 -4.81
C ILE A 465 -6.06 34.88 -5.73
N TYR A 466 -6.37 35.02 -7.03
CA TYR A 466 -5.46 35.55 -8.04
C TYR A 466 -5.80 36.99 -8.39
N GLU A 467 -4.77 37.82 -8.54
CA GLU A 467 -4.89 39.23 -8.88
C GLU A 467 -4.21 39.50 -10.22
N TYR A 468 -4.90 40.24 -11.09
CA TYR A 468 -4.38 40.66 -12.38
C TYR A 468 -3.37 41.80 -12.21
N VAL A 469 -2.21 41.68 -12.86
CA VAL A 469 -1.14 42.69 -12.87
C VAL A 469 -0.90 43.13 -14.31
N THR A 470 -0.99 44.44 -14.54
CA THR A 470 -0.85 45.00 -15.89
C THR A 470 0.59 44.83 -16.41
N PRO A 471 0.80 44.38 -17.66
CA PRO A 471 2.13 44.31 -18.28
C PRO A 471 2.85 45.66 -18.32
N ILE A 472 4.17 45.66 -18.11
CA ILE A 472 5.04 46.83 -18.27
C ILE A 472 5.76 46.70 -19.61
N ASN A 473 5.61 47.68 -20.51
CA ASN A 473 6.21 47.67 -21.86
C ASN A 473 5.92 46.39 -22.67
N GLY A 474 4.73 45.79 -22.49
CA GLY A 474 4.33 44.54 -23.17
C GLY A 474 4.90 43.26 -22.55
N THR A 475 5.67 43.35 -21.46
CA THR A 475 6.17 42.18 -20.72
C THR A 475 5.25 41.88 -19.52
N PRO A 476 4.62 40.69 -19.45
CA PRO A 476 3.81 40.30 -18.30
C PRO A 476 4.62 40.32 -16.99
N GLN A 477 3.99 40.68 -15.88
CA GLN A 477 4.64 40.80 -14.56
C GLN A 477 4.21 39.72 -13.57
N GLY A 478 3.27 38.87 -13.96
CA GLY A 478 2.76 37.75 -13.18
C GLY A 478 3.34 36.41 -13.63
N ASN A 479 2.85 35.36 -12.98
CA ASN A 479 3.31 33.99 -13.18
C ASN A 479 2.22 33.05 -13.71
N TYR A 480 0.96 33.50 -13.71
CA TYR A 480 -0.22 32.69 -13.98
C TYR A 480 -1.10 33.26 -15.09
N GLU A 481 -1.84 32.37 -15.77
CA GLU A 481 -2.81 32.69 -16.83
C GLU A 481 -4.11 31.88 -16.66
N PRO A 482 -5.29 32.42 -17.06
CA PRO A 482 -6.59 31.75 -16.96
C PRO A 482 -6.81 30.77 -18.14
N ILE A 483 -5.86 29.86 -18.32
CA ILE A 483 -5.86 28.84 -19.37
C ILE A 483 -5.76 27.44 -18.77
N VAL A 484 -6.27 26.45 -19.50
CA VAL A 484 -6.08 25.03 -19.22
C VAL A 484 -5.34 24.36 -20.37
N GLN A 485 -4.37 23.51 -20.05
CA GLN A 485 -3.76 22.60 -21.01
C GLN A 485 -4.73 21.44 -21.26
N LEU A 486 -5.15 21.27 -22.51
CA LEU A 486 -5.96 20.15 -22.94
C LEU A 486 -5.04 18.96 -23.28
N VAL A 487 -5.49 17.77 -22.93
CA VAL A 487 -4.83 16.51 -23.28
C VAL A 487 -5.66 15.82 -24.36
N ALA A 488 -5.02 15.48 -25.48
CA ALA A 488 -5.62 14.69 -26.56
C ALA A 488 -5.62 13.19 -26.22
N PRO A 489 -6.62 12.42 -26.69
CA PRO A 489 -6.64 10.96 -26.58
C PRO A 489 -5.62 10.35 -27.56
N ILE A 490 -4.79 9.42 -27.08
CA ILE A 490 -3.71 8.80 -27.87
C ILE A 490 -3.93 7.30 -28.14
N LYS A 491 -3.21 6.76 -29.11
CA LYS A 491 -3.22 5.33 -29.48
C LYS A 491 -1.81 4.83 -29.78
N ILE A 492 -1.43 3.70 -29.22
CA ILE A 492 -0.19 2.98 -29.56
C ILE A 492 -0.47 1.49 -29.77
N GLN A 493 -0.03 0.95 -30.90
CA GLN A 493 -0.14 -0.45 -31.24
C GLN A 493 1.23 -0.96 -31.68
N VAL A 494 1.61 -2.15 -31.22
CA VAL A 494 2.87 -2.79 -31.57
C VAL A 494 2.62 -4.29 -31.78
N ALA A 495 3.03 -4.80 -32.94
CA ALA A 495 3.08 -6.23 -33.22
C ALA A 495 4.55 -6.63 -33.39
N THR A 496 4.98 -7.73 -32.76
CA THR A 496 6.35 -8.25 -32.91
C THR A 496 6.34 -9.77 -33.11
N PHE A 497 7.26 -10.24 -33.92
CA PHE A 497 7.53 -11.65 -34.18
C PHE A 497 9.02 -11.92 -33.98
N LEU A 498 9.36 -12.91 -33.17
CA LEU A 498 10.73 -13.36 -32.97
C LEU A 498 10.91 -14.85 -33.20
N GLY A 499 12.12 -15.21 -33.61
CA GLY A 499 12.56 -16.58 -33.75
C GLY A 499 13.96 -16.77 -33.20
N LYS A 500 14.18 -17.91 -32.57
CA LYS A 500 15.47 -18.42 -32.13
C LYS A 500 15.73 -19.76 -32.77
N TYR A 501 16.94 -19.95 -33.28
CA TYR A 501 17.39 -21.19 -33.89
C TYR A 501 18.77 -21.55 -33.35
N ASN A 502 18.88 -22.75 -32.78
CA ASN A 502 20.12 -23.35 -32.30
C ASN A 502 20.47 -24.54 -33.20
N PRO A 503 21.11 -24.33 -34.38
CA PRO A 503 21.45 -25.41 -35.29
C PRO A 503 22.40 -26.44 -34.67
N ASP A 504 23.28 -26.02 -33.76
CA ASP A 504 24.19 -26.87 -32.98
C ASP A 504 24.47 -26.24 -31.61
N GLU A 505 25.26 -26.91 -30.76
CA GLU A 505 25.65 -26.40 -29.43
C GLU A 505 26.56 -25.16 -29.46
N LYS A 506 27.08 -24.79 -30.64
CA LYS A 506 28.07 -23.72 -30.83
C LYS A 506 27.45 -22.47 -31.46
N THR A 507 26.24 -22.54 -32.00
CA THR A 507 25.66 -21.48 -32.82
C THR A 507 24.25 -21.16 -32.33
N VAL A 508 24.01 -19.89 -32.07
CA VAL A 508 22.70 -19.35 -31.70
C VAL A 508 22.39 -18.20 -32.66
N VAL A 509 21.22 -18.25 -33.27
CA VAL A 509 20.69 -17.18 -34.13
C VAL A 509 19.33 -16.77 -33.61
N ASP A 510 19.17 -15.50 -33.30
CA ASP A 510 17.91 -14.88 -32.89
C ASP A 510 17.54 -13.75 -33.86
N PHE A 511 16.26 -13.54 -34.10
CA PHE A 511 15.76 -12.38 -34.84
C PHE A 511 14.44 -11.89 -34.29
N GLU A 512 14.14 -10.62 -34.48
CA GLU A 512 12.90 -9.96 -34.09
C GLU A 512 12.50 -8.95 -35.17
N ILE A 513 11.24 -8.96 -35.60
CA ILE A 513 10.64 -7.97 -36.51
C ILE A 513 9.45 -7.36 -35.79
N ALA A 514 9.31 -6.04 -35.80
CA ALA A 514 8.21 -5.34 -35.18
C ALA A 514 7.62 -4.25 -36.08
N MET A 515 6.32 -4.02 -35.95
CA MET A 515 5.58 -2.94 -36.60
C MET A 515 4.83 -2.15 -35.53
N SER A 516 4.74 -0.84 -35.68
CA SER A 516 4.01 0.04 -34.76
C SER A 516 3.07 0.99 -35.49
N ASN A 517 1.96 1.35 -34.83
CA ASN A 517 1.08 2.46 -35.20
C ASN A 517 0.88 3.32 -33.95
N ASN A 518 1.36 4.56 -33.96
CA ASN A 518 1.30 5.49 -32.83
C ASN A 518 0.73 6.85 -33.26
N ASP A 519 -0.45 7.17 -32.77
CA ASP A 519 -1.23 8.36 -33.09
C ASP A 519 -1.38 9.20 -31.81
N LYS A 520 -0.95 10.47 -31.85
CA LYS A 520 -0.90 11.35 -30.68
C LYS A 520 -2.17 12.19 -30.50
N ASN A 521 -3.13 12.10 -31.41
CA ASN A 521 -4.37 12.86 -31.31
C ASN A 521 -5.52 12.24 -32.13
N LEU A 522 -6.32 11.38 -31.47
CA LEU A 522 -7.47 10.70 -32.11
C LEU A 522 -8.64 11.63 -32.48
N PHE A 523 -8.55 12.95 -32.22
CA PHE A 523 -9.48 13.96 -32.69
C PHE A 523 -9.06 14.63 -34.01
N SER A 524 -7.79 14.52 -34.41
CA SER A 524 -7.23 15.22 -35.56
C SER A 524 -6.75 14.24 -36.63
N PRO A 525 -7.13 14.42 -37.92
CA PRO A 525 -6.49 13.72 -39.03
C PRO A 525 -5.22 14.42 -39.54
N ILE A 526 -4.89 15.61 -39.02
CA ILE A 526 -3.66 16.34 -39.36
C ILE A 526 -2.48 15.56 -38.76
N ASP A 527 -1.43 15.38 -39.56
CA ASP A 527 -0.17 14.67 -39.25
C ASP A 527 -0.20 13.13 -39.22
N ASP A 528 -1.34 12.47 -39.47
CA ASP A 528 -1.48 10.99 -39.41
C ASP A 528 -0.55 10.17 -40.34
N SER A 529 0.11 10.81 -41.30
CA SER A 529 1.05 10.17 -42.23
C SER A 529 2.34 9.65 -41.57
N ASP A 530 2.65 10.06 -40.34
CA ASP A 530 3.86 9.65 -39.61
C ASP A 530 3.62 8.61 -38.50
N ASN A 531 2.39 8.08 -38.39
CA ASN A 531 1.98 7.18 -37.31
C ASN A 531 2.60 5.76 -37.41
N GLU A 532 2.87 5.27 -38.62
CA GLU A 532 3.28 3.87 -38.87
C GLU A 532 4.79 3.70 -39.05
N GLY A 533 5.36 2.63 -38.47
CA GLY A 533 6.78 2.31 -38.62
C GLY A 533 7.15 0.85 -38.42
N ILE A 534 8.33 0.44 -38.92
CA ILE A 534 8.89 -0.92 -38.80
C ILE A 534 10.26 -0.93 -38.10
N ALA A 535 10.56 -2.01 -37.40
CA ALA A 535 11.86 -2.28 -36.80
C ALA A 535 12.28 -3.76 -37.00
N PHE A 536 13.59 -3.99 -37.07
CA PHE A 536 14.19 -5.30 -37.26
C PHE A 536 15.43 -5.46 -36.39
N LYS A 537 15.64 -6.64 -35.82
CA LYS A 537 16.84 -7.01 -35.08
C LYS A 537 17.25 -8.44 -35.45
N THR A 538 18.55 -8.68 -35.53
CA THR A 538 19.12 -10.03 -35.62
C THR A 538 20.36 -10.13 -34.74
N ASN A 539 20.48 -11.24 -34.00
CA ASN A 539 21.62 -11.58 -33.17
C ASN A 539 22.19 -12.92 -33.62
N ILE A 540 23.49 -12.99 -33.85
CA ILE A 540 24.20 -14.20 -34.22
C ILE A 540 25.35 -14.36 -33.23
N LYS A 541 25.39 -15.48 -32.52
CA LYS A 541 26.50 -15.87 -31.65
C LYS A 541 27.06 -17.21 -32.10
N LYS A 542 28.38 -17.29 -32.31
CA LYS A 542 29.06 -18.51 -32.75
C LYS A 542 30.33 -18.76 -31.93
N ARG A 543 30.44 -19.97 -31.36
CA ARG A 543 31.67 -20.45 -30.75
C ARG A 543 32.68 -20.80 -31.82
N LEU A 544 33.74 -19.99 -31.89
CA LEU A 544 34.81 -20.12 -32.88
C LEU A 544 35.83 -21.18 -32.45
N PHE A 545 36.17 -21.22 -31.16
CA PHE A 545 37.13 -22.18 -30.61
C PHE A 545 36.70 -22.71 -29.24
N THR A 546 36.94 -24.01 -29.03
CA THR A 546 36.76 -24.70 -27.74
C THR A 546 38.05 -25.43 -27.37
N ARG A 547 38.73 -24.98 -26.32
CA ARG A 547 39.88 -25.64 -25.69
C ARG A 547 39.69 -25.61 -24.17
N ASN A 548 40.75 -25.39 -23.39
CA ASN A 548 40.64 -25.03 -21.97
C ASN A 548 40.00 -23.63 -21.79
N TRP A 549 39.99 -22.84 -22.85
CA TRP A 549 39.28 -21.57 -23.01
C TRP A 549 38.25 -21.66 -24.14
N THR A 550 37.28 -20.76 -24.16
CA THR A 550 36.34 -20.61 -25.29
C THR A 550 36.39 -19.20 -25.85
N LEU A 551 36.29 -19.09 -27.17
CA LEU A 551 36.12 -17.82 -27.88
C LEU A 551 34.83 -17.87 -28.67
N ASP A 552 33.90 -16.98 -28.31
CA ASP A 552 32.64 -16.81 -29.01
C ASP A 552 32.68 -15.46 -29.76
N GLY A 553 32.42 -15.49 -31.07
CA GLY A 553 32.14 -14.29 -31.86
C GLY A 553 30.66 -13.97 -31.84
N PHE A 554 30.30 -12.69 -31.86
CA PHE A 554 28.91 -12.26 -31.97
C PHE A 554 28.73 -11.06 -32.90
N ALA A 555 27.54 -10.97 -33.49
CA ALA A 555 27.08 -9.82 -34.26
C ALA A 555 25.59 -9.61 -33.98
N ASP A 556 25.24 -8.39 -33.58
CA ASP A 556 23.87 -7.92 -33.33
C ASP A 556 23.64 -6.72 -34.25
N TYR A 557 22.63 -6.80 -35.11
CA TYR A 557 22.26 -5.71 -35.99
C TYR A 557 20.81 -5.34 -35.74
N GLN A 558 20.56 -4.05 -35.51
CA GLN A 558 19.25 -3.49 -35.25
C GLN A 558 18.98 -2.34 -36.22
N PHE A 559 17.77 -2.30 -36.77
CA PHE A 559 17.25 -1.23 -37.61
C PHE A 559 15.90 -0.76 -37.05
N VAL A 560 15.70 0.55 -36.93
CA VAL A 560 14.46 1.17 -36.45
C VAL A 560 14.11 2.30 -37.40
N GLN A 561 12.97 2.20 -38.07
CA GLN A 561 12.49 3.28 -38.94
C GLN A 561 12.12 4.52 -38.10
N LYS A 562 12.28 5.73 -38.66
CA LYS A 562 12.04 7.01 -37.96
C LYS A 562 10.69 7.13 -37.25
N ASN A 563 9.65 6.49 -37.79
CA ASN A 563 8.27 6.53 -37.29
C ASN A 563 7.94 5.37 -36.35
N PHE A 564 8.83 4.39 -36.17
CA PHE A 564 8.58 3.29 -35.24
C PHE A 564 8.56 3.81 -33.80
N ARG A 565 7.59 3.36 -33.01
CA ARG A 565 7.44 3.69 -31.59
C ARG A 565 7.18 2.43 -30.79
N SER A 566 7.97 2.23 -29.73
CA SER A 566 7.77 1.17 -28.75
C SER A 566 6.94 1.65 -27.56
N VAL A 567 6.40 0.71 -26.78
CA VAL A 567 5.55 1.02 -25.61
C VAL A 567 6.34 1.68 -24.48
N GLU A 568 7.51 1.15 -24.13
CA GLU A 568 8.50 1.80 -23.26
C GLU A 568 9.81 2.01 -24.01
N ARG A 569 10.83 2.57 -23.34
CA ARG A 569 12.15 2.82 -23.95
C ARG A 569 12.76 1.54 -24.58
N LEU A 570 13.34 1.69 -25.76
CA LEU A 570 14.07 0.61 -26.44
C LEU A 570 15.43 0.30 -25.81
N TYR A 571 16.10 1.32 -25.26
CA TYR A 571 17.47 1.22 -24.79
C TYR A 571 17.61 1.48 -23.29
N ASN A 572 18.79 1.24 -22.75
CA ASN A 572 19.08 1.56 -21.36
C ASN A 572 18.99 3.09 -21.10
N ILE A 573 18.81 3.48 -19.84
CA ILE A 573 18.54 4.88 -19.46
C ILE A 573 19.66 5.85 -19.84
N GLU A 574 20.90 5.36 -19.96
CA GLU A 574 22.07 6.17 -20.30
C GLU A 574 22.36 6.15 -21.82
N PHE A 575 21.59 5.44 -22.65
CA PHE A 575 21.89 5.23 -24.08
C PHE A 575 22.17 6.55 -24.83
N ASN A 576 21.31 7.55 -24.66
CA ASN A 576 21.52 8.85 -25.32
C ASN A 576 22.83 9.50 -24.89
N ARG A 577 23.19 9.42 -23.61
CA ARG A 577 24.45 9.98 -23.10
C ARG A 577 25.65 9.16 -23.57
N ASP A 578 25.53 7.86 -23.53
CA ASP A 578 26.52 6.88 -23.99
C ASP A 578 26.94 7.07 -25.46
N TRP A 579 26.08 7.74 -26.24
CA TRP A 579 26.26 8.11 -27.64
C TRP A 579 26.27 9.63 -27.89
N ASN A 580 26.26 10.49 -26.85
CA ASN A 580 26.15 11.95 -26.98
C ASN A 580 25.02 12.44 -27.92
N LEU A 581 23.85 11.81 -27.86
CA LEU A 581 22.65 12.18 -28.60
C LEU A 581 21.95 13.37 -27.93
N ASN A 582 22.40 14.59 -28.22
CA ASN A 582 21.90 15.83 -27.59
C ASN A 582 21.13 16.75 -28.55
N THR A 583 21.03 16.38 -29.82
CA THR A 583 20.30 17.10 -30.86
C THR A 583 19.06 16.33 -31.29
N THR A 584 18.15 17.00 -32.00
CA THR A 584 17.02 16.34 -32.66
C THR A 584 17.52 15.25 -33.60
N LEU A 585 17.11 14.01 -33.34
CA LEU A 585 17.48 12.84 -34.13
C LEU A 585 16.50 12.72 -35.30
N LEU A 586 17.04 12.75 -36.52
CA LEU A 586 16.29 12.67 -37.78
C LEU A 586 16.73 11.44 -38.59
N GLY A 587 15.77 10.86 -39.30
CA GLY A 587 16.00 9.70 -40.16
C GLY A 587 15.90 8.34 -39.45
N ASN A 588 16.18 7.27 -40.18
CA ASN A 588 16.14 5.91 -39.67
C ASN A 588 17.38 5.62 -38.82
N GLN A 589 17.23 4.77 -37.81
CA GLN A 589 18.31 4.36 -36.92
C GLN A 589 18.83 2.97 -37.33
N SER A 590 20.15 2.80 -37.41
CA SER A 590 20.81 1.51 -37.47
C SER A 590 21.87 1.37 -36.37
N LEU A 591 21.92 0.22 -35.71
CA LEU A 591 22.89 -0.10 -34.66
C LEU A 591 23.49 -1.48 -34.96
N LEU A 592 24.79 -1.52 -35.25
CA LEU A 592 25.58 -2.74 -35.36
C LEU A 592 26.44 -2.88 -34.12
N VAL A 593 26.38 -4.02 -33.44
CA VAL A 593 27.22 -4.37 -32.29
C VAL A 593 27.87 -5.72 -32.57
N THR A 594 29.19 -5.76 -32.72
CA THR A 594 29.92 -6.99 -33.02
C THR A 594 31.19 -7.11 -32.19
N GLY A 595 31.64 -8.32 -31.91
CA GLY A 595 32.82 -8.49 -31.08
C GLY A 595 33.14 -9.92 -30.72
N LEU A 596 33.99 -10.04 -29.69
CA LEU A 596 34.55 -11.28 -29.21
C LEU A 596 34.36 -11.40 -27.70
N ASN A 597 33.86 -12.56 -27.27
CA ASN A 597 33.80 -12.96 -25.86
C ASN A 597 34.83 -14.07 -25.62
N PHE A 598 35.79 -13.81 -24.74
CA PHE A 598 36.81 -14.75 -24.29
C PHE A 598 36.49 -15.22 -22.88
N ASP A 599 36.35 -16.53 -22.70
CA ASP A 599 36.34 -17.19 -21.40
C ASP A 599 37.61 -18.04 -21.28
N LEU A 600 38.57 -17.54 -20.51
CA LEU A 600 39.90 -18.15 -20.34
C LEU A 600 39.88 -19.46 -19.54
N PHE A 601 38.84 -19.71 -18.73
CA PHE A 601 38.76 -20.87 -17.82
C PHE A 601 37.44 -21.64 -17.99
N ALA A 602 36.96 -21.77 -19.23
CA ALA A 602 35.66 -22.35 -19.58
C ALA A 602 35.42 -23.77 -19.06
N LYS A 603 36.46 -24.60 -18.89
CA LYS A 603 36.34 -25.96 -18.36
C LYS A 603 36.05 -26.05 -16.86
N LYS A 604 36.11 -24.93 -16.12
CA LYS A 604 35.89 -24.85 -14.66
C LYS A 604 36.73 -25.82 -13.82
N GLU A 605 37.89 -26.24 -14.33
CA GLU A 605 38.86 -27.09 -13.62
C GLU A 605 39.58 -26.34 -12.47
N THR A 606 39.48 -25.01 -12.45
CA THR A 606 40.03 -24.15 -11.40
C THR A 606 38.94 -23.20 -10.88
N SER A 607 39.16 -22.63 -9.69
CA SER A 607 38.31 -21.55 -9.18
C SER A 607 38.53 -20.19 -9.87
N ASN A 608 39.46 -20.11 -10.83
CA ASN A 608 39.74 -18.88 -11.55
C ASN A 608 38.62 -18.57 -12.56
N ILE A 609 38.33 -17.29 -12.71
CA ILE A 609 37.39 -16.76 -13.71
C ILE A 609 38.13 -15.71 -14.52
N GLY A 610 37.98 -15.73 -15.84
CA GLY A 610 38.67 -14.82 -16.74
C GLY A 610 37.80 -14.54 -17.95
N LEU A 611 36.93 -13.55 -17.80
CA LEU A 611 36.00 -13.12 -18.83
C LEU A 611 36.49 -11.82 -19.42
N PHE A 612 36.68 -11.77 -20.73
CA PHE A 612 37.03 -10.57 -21.47
C PHE A 612 36.15 -10.43 -22.70
N THR A 613 35.55 -9.25 -22.87
CA THR A 613 34.68 -8.92 -23.98
C THR A 613 35.19 -7.65 -24.65
N TYR A 614 35.46 -7.73 -25.95
CA TYR A 614 35.67 -6.57 -26.81
C TYR A 614 34.48 -6.42 -27.74
N GLN A 615 33.92 -5.21 -27.85
CA GLN A 615 32.81 -4.91 -28.75
C GLN A 615 33.14 -3.66 -29.57
N PHE A 616 32.84 -3.73 -30.86
CA PHE A 616 32.76 -2.60 -31.76
C PHE A 616 31.30 -2.33 -32.05
N GLU A 617 30.89 -1.08 -31.91
CA GLU A 617 29.52 -0.64 -32.07
C GLU A 617 29.47 0.53 -33.06
N LYS A 618 28.53 0.49 -33.99
CA LYS A 618 28.28 1.55 -34.98
C LYS A 618 26.82 1.94 -34.89
N LEU A 619 26.55 3.21 -34.59
CA LEU A 619 25.21 3.80 -34.53
C LEU A 619 25.10 4.88 -35.58
N ASP A 620 24.11 4.78 -36.46
CA ASP A 620 23.80 5.81 -37.45
C ASP A 620 22.32 6.21 -37.37
N PHE A 621 22.07 7.51 -37.45
CA PHE A 621 20.77 8.10 -37.80
C PHE A 621 20.94 8.75 -39.18
N THR A 622 20.22 8.26 -40.19
CA THR A 622 20.53 8.52 -41.61
C THR A 622 20.71 9.99 -42.01
N GLU A 623 20.06 10.92 -41.30
CA GLU A 623 20.08 12.35 -41.63
C GLU A 623 20.85 13.21 -40.61
N SER A 624 21.20 12.66 -39.44
CA SER A 624 21.56 13.51 -38.28
C SER A 624 22.78 13.09 -37.47
N TYR A 625 23.18 11.82 -37.49
CA TYR A 625 24.22 11.35 -36.57
C TYR A 625 24.93 10.08 -37.08
N SER A 626 26.25 10.00 -36.86
CA SER A 626 27.06 8.82 -37.10
C SER A 626 28.10 8.66 -36.00
N GLY A 627 28.07 7.53 -35.28
CA GLY A 627 28.96 7.25 -34.15
C GLY A 627 29.61 5.88 -34.24
N ALA A 628 30.88 5.79 -33.88
CA ALA A 628 31.63 4.54 -33.74
C ALA A 628 32.18 4.43 -32.32
N ARG A 629 31.83 3.36 -31.62
CA ARG A 629 32.16 3.13 -30.21
C ARG A 629 32.88 1.80 -30.04
N HIS A 630 33.96 1.82 -29.28
CA HIS A 630 34.67 0.62 -28.85
C HIS A 630 34.40 0.43 -27.36
N THR A 631 34.04 -0.78 -26.95
CA THR A 631 33.83 -1.13 -25.54
C THR A 631 34.66 -2.33 -25.15
N THR A 632 35.15 -2.31 -23.91
CA THR A 632 35.90 -3.41 -23.31
C THR A 632 35.34 -3.71 -21.93
N THR A 633 35.01 -4.96 -21.66
CA THR A 633 34.61 -5.42 -20.32
C THR A 633 35.50 -6.57 -19.90
N ALA A 634 36.02 -6.54 -18.68
CA ALA A 634 36.88 -7.58 -18.15
C ALA A 634 36.53 -7.93 -16.70
N LEU A 635 36.46 -9.22 -16.40
CA LEU A 635 36.36 -9.77 -15.04
C LEU A 635 37.39 -10.90 -14.89
N PHE A 636 38.45 -10.62 -14.14
CA PHE A 636 39.48 -11.60 -13.80
C PHE A 636 39.46 -11.88 -12.30
N LYS A 637 39.10 -13.09 -11.89
CA LYS A 637 39.31 -13.63 -10.55
C LYS A 637 40.43 -14.67 -10.63
N LEU A 638 41.66 -14.27 -10.31
CA LEU A 638 42.88 -15.07 -10.46
C LEU A 638 43.48 -15.33 -9.07
N LYS A 639 43.18 -16.48 -8.48
CA LYS A 639 43.61 -16.86 -7.12
C LYS A 639 43.24 -15.78 -6.09
N ASN A 640 44.17 -14.86 -5.81
CA ASN A 640 44.01 -13.77 -4.85
C ASN A 640 43.56 -12.45 -5.49
N TRP A 641 43.69 -12.30 -6.82
CA TRP A 641 43.36 -11.07 -7.52
C TRP A 641 41.91 -11.08 -8.01
N THR A 642 41.23 -9.94 -7.88
CA THR A 642 39.98 -9.64 -8.57
C THR A 642 40.16 -8.33 -9.32
N ILE A 643 40.05 -8.35 -10.64
CA ILE A 643 40.19 -7.19 -11.51
C ILE A 643 38.91 -7.07 -12.31
N GLU A 644 38.26 -5.93 -12.19
CA GLU A 644 37.05 -5.55 -12.91
C GLU A 644 37.39 -4.30 -13.73
N ASN A 645 37.15 -4.33 -15.04
CA ASN A 645 37.33 -3.18 -15.92
C ASN A 645 36.13 -3.03 -16.86
N GLN A 646 35.69 -1.79 -17.06
CA GLN A 646 34.72 -1.38 -18.06
C GLN A 646 35.25 -0.12 -18.74
N GLY A 647 35.48 -0.19 -20.05
CA GLY A 647 35.99 0.92 -20.84
C GLY A 647 35.12 1.18 -22.05
N SER A 648 34.96 2.44 -22.44
CA SER A 648 34.38 2.82 -23.72
C SER A 648 35.08 4.02 -24.34
N PHE A 649 35.15 4.03 -25.66
CA PHE A 649 35.69 5.10 -26.48
C PHE A 649 34.76 5.33 -27.67
N LEU A 650 34.12 6.50 -27.71
CA LEU A 650 33.22 6.92 -28.77
C LEU A 650 33.86 8.05 -29.57
N ASN A 651 33.79 7.95 -30.90
CA ASN A 651 33.89 9.07 -31.81
C ASN A 651 32.55 9.24 -32.51
N SER A 652 32.04 10.45 -32.58
CA SER A 652 30.79 10.73 -33.28
C SER A 652 30.80 12.03 -34.06
N ASP A 653 29.92 12.05 -35.06
CA ASP A 653 29.74 13.11 -36.02
C ASP A 653 28.24 13.34 -36.21
N ALA A 654 27.73 14.47 -35.70
CA ALA A 654 26.33 14.90 -35.77
C ALA A 654 26.17 16.07 -36.74
N THR A 655 24.94 16.47 -37.09
CA THR A 655 24.73 17.60 -38.03
C THR A 655 25.41 18.89 -37.60
N THR A 656 25.34 19.23 -36.31
CA THR A 656 25.87 20.49 -35.76
C THR A 656 27.13 20.32 -34.93
N SER A 657 27.46 19.11 -34.48
CA SER A 657 28.57 18.87 -33.56
C SER A 657 29.41 17.65 -33.95
N THR A 658 30.63 17.60 -33.42
CA THR A 658 31.46 16.39 -33.38
C THR A 658 31.83 16.10 -31.94
N SER A 659 31.90 14.83 -31.55
CA SER A 659 32.30 14.52 -30.17
C SER A 659 33.23 13.32 -30.04
N LYS A 660 34.08 13.39 -29.01
CA LYS A 660 34.93 12.29 -28.54
C LYS A 660 34.58 12.04 -27.08
N PHE A 661 34.27 10.81 -26.74
CA PHE A 661 33.86 10.46 -25.38
C PHE A 661 34.57 9.22 -24.89
N ILE A 662 35.40 9.39 -23.86
CA ILE A 662 36.18 8.31 -23.24
C ILE A 662 35.67 8.06 -21.84
N ARG A 663 35.44 6.80 -21.50
CA ARG A 663 35.11 6.37 -20.15
C ARG A 663 35.92 5.15 -19.77
N ASN A 664 36.39 5.10 -18.54
CA ASN A 664 37.03 3.91 -17.98
C ASN A 664 36.69 3.81 -16.50
N GLN A 665 36.28 2.63 -16.06
CA GLN A 665 36.14 2.27 -14.66
C GLN A 665 36.92 0.99 -14.42
N THR A 666 37.89 1.05 -13.52
CA THR A 666 38.71 -0.10 -13.11
C THR A 666 38.65 -0.26 -11.60
N ARG A 667 38.46 -1.49 -11.13
CA ARG A 667 38.57 -1.85 -9.72
C ARG A 667 39.44 -3.08 -9.60
N THR A 668 40.44 -3.01 -8.72
CA THR A 668 41.35 -4.12 -8.46
C THR A 668 41.38 -4.43 -6.98
N LYS A 669 41.32 -5.70 -6.61
CA LYS A 669 41.44 -6.20 -5.24
C LYS A 669 42.46 -7.32 -5.17
N TYR A 670 43.31 -7.29 -4.16
CA TYR A 670 44.22 -8.37 -3.79
C TYR A 670 43.81 -8.93 -2.43
N HIS A 671 43.49 -10.22 -2.38
CA HIS A 671 43.05 -10.93 -1.19
C HIS A 671 44.23 -11.66 -0.54
N PHE A 672 44.38 -11.53 0.78
CA PHE A 672 45.36 -12.24 1.58
C PHE A 672 44.69 -12.76 2.86
N GLY A 673 44.26 -14.02 2.81
CA GLY A 673 43.40 -14.60 3.84
C GLY A 673 42.01 -13.97 3.82
N LYS A 674 41.54 -13.48 4.98
CA LYS A 674 40.26 -12.77 5.12
C LYS A 674 40.36 -11.28 4.80
N ASN A 675 41.58 -10.78 4.60
CA ASN A 675 41.82 -9.37 4.32
C ASN A 675 41.95 -9.14 2.82
N TRP A 676 41.70 -7.91 2.41
CA TRP A 676 41.95 -7.49 1.04
C TRP A 676 42.35 -6.01 1.01
N ILE A 677 43.10 -5.65 -0.02
CA ILE A 677 43.44 -4.27 -0.36
C ILE A 677 43.10 -4.05 -1.83
N GLY A 678 42.66 -2.86 -2.20
CA GLY A 678 42.29 -2.56 -3.56
C GLY A 678 42.42 -1.10 -3.94
N GLY A 679 42.40 -0.88 -5.24
CA GLY A 679 42.38 0.44 -5.86
C GLY A 679 41.22 0.53 -6.85
N SER A 680 40.69 1.73 -7.01
CA SER A 680 39.71 2.06 -8.05
C SER A 680 40.16 3.27 -8.84
N MET A 681 39.83 3.28 -10.13
CA MET A 681 40.05 4.42 -11.00
C MET A 681 38.80 4.60 -11.85
N GLN A 682 38.27 5.82 -11.89
CA GLN A 682 37.21 6.19 -12.79
C GLN A 682 37.64 7.43 -13.58
N LEU A 683 37.50 7.38 -14.89
CA LEU A 683 37.86 8.47 -15.77
C LEU A 683 36.73 8.69 -16.78
N GLU A 684 36.46 9.95 -17.04
CA GLU A 684 35.50 10.38 -18.05
C GLU A 684 36.05 11.62 -18.73
N ASP A 685 36.07 11.64 -20.06
CA ASP A 685 36.46 12.81 -20.86
C ASP A 685 35.47 12.93 -22.02
N ASN A 686 34.48 13.82 -21.87
CA ASN A 686 33.49 14.14 -22.88
C ASN A 686 33.82 15.47 -23.54
N GLN A 687 34.14 15.44 -24.83
CA GLN A 687 34.48 16.61 -25.63
C GLN A 687 33.55 16.69 -26.82
N GLU A 688 32.59 17.61 -26.79
CA GLU A 688 31.74 17.93 -27.92
C GLU A 688 32.03 19.35 -28.41
N LYS A 689 32.19 19.50 -29.72
CA LYS A 689 32.43 20.79 -30.37
C LYS A 689 31.39 21.06 -31.44
N ASP A 690 30.93 22.30 -31.50
CA ASP A 690 30.14 22.80 -32.61
C ASP A 690 31.00 22.86 -33.90
N LYS A 691 30.44 22.41 -35.01
CA LYS A 691 31.18 22.29 -36.29
C LYS A 691 31.52 23.63 -36.93
N VAL A 692 30.70 24.65 -36.72
CA VAL A 692 30.85 25.97 -37.36
C VAL A 692 31.83 26.82 -36.58
N THR A 693 31.67 26.87 -35.26
CA THR A 693 32.45 27.72 -34.36
C THR A 693 33.70 27.02 -33.81
N ASN A 694 33.75 25.68 -33.87
CA ASN A 694 34.78 24.84 -33.25
C ASN A 694 34.92 25.04 -31.72
N GLN A 695 33.90 25.62 -31.09
CA GLN A 695 33.85 25.84 -29.65
C GLN A 695 33.28 24.62 -28.94
N PHE A 696 33.75 24.36 -27.72
CA PHE A 696 33.16 23.32 -26.88
C PHE A 696 31.72 23.69 -26.51
N SER A 697 30.84 22.69 -26.54
CA SER A 697 29.47 22.83 -26.05
C SER A 697 29.39 22.70 -24.53
N ALA A 698 28.28 23.14 -23.94
CA ALA A 698 28.07 23.13 -22.49
C ALA A 698 28.04 21.73 -21.85
N ILE A 699 27.87 20.66 -22.64
CA ILE A 699 27.92 19.27 -22.15
C ILE A 699 29.35 18.72 -22.02
N SER A 700 30.34 19.45 -22.55
CA SER A 700 31.73 19.04 -22.47
C SER A 700 32.18 19.07 -21.02
N GLN A 701 32.64 17.93 -20.51
CA GLN A 701 33.04 17.75 -19.13
C GLN A 701 34.11 16.67 -19.03
N ARG A 702 34.99 16.77 -18.04
CA ARG A 702 36.01 15.76 -17.78
C ARG A 702 36.16 15.54 -16.29
N PHE A 703 36.37 14.31 -15.87
CA PHE A 703 36.79 14.02 -14.50
C PHE A 703 37.73 12.82 -14.42
N SER A 704 38.53 12.83 -13.35
CA SER A 704 39.34 11.68 -12.94
C SER A 704 39.15 11.45 -11.45
N GLU A 705 38.79 10.24 -11.06
CA GLU A 705 38.66 9.79 -9.69
C GLU A 705 39.60 8.62 -9.42
N TYR A 706 40.36 8.73 -8.34
CA TYR A 706 41.24 7.68 -7.84
C TYR A 706 40.78 7.28 -6.45
N GLY A 707 40.72 5.99 -6.20
CA GLY A 707 40.32 5.43 -4.93
C GLY A 707 41.28 4.37 -4.42
N ALA A 708 41.43 4.32 -3.10
CA ALA A 708 42.14 3.27 -2.39
C ALA A 708 41.25 2.76 -1.26
N PHE A 709 41.16 1.44 -1.11
CA PHE A 709 40.31 0.84 -0.09
C PHE A 709 40.92 -0.45 0.48
N VAL A 710 40.67 -0.71 1.75
CA VAL A 710 41.19 -1.84 2.52
C VAL A 710 40.05 -2.42 3.35
N GLY A 711 40.05 -3.74 3.52
CA GLY A 711 39.04 -4.37 4.36
C GLY A 711 39.36 -5.79 4.78
N CYS A 712 38.50 -6.29 5.65
CA CYS A 712 38.63 -7.59 6.30
C CYS A 712 37.25 -8.22 6.46
N GLY A 713 37.15 -9.53 6.23
CA GLY A 713 35.95 -10.31 6.50
C GLY A 713 35.07 -10.58 5.27
N ASP A 714 33.88 -11.12 5.54
CA ASP A 714 32.89 -11.50 4.55
C ASP A 714 31.78 -10.45 4.55
N SER A 715 31.54 -9.80 3.40
CA SER A 715 30.53 -8.75 3.24
C SER A 715 29.10 -9.22 3.57
N THR A 716 28.86 -10.52 3.71
CA THR A 716 27.57 -11.11 4.11
C THR A 716 27.44 -11.36 5.62
N LYS A 717 28.53 -11.25 6.41
CA LYS A 717 28.55 -11.48 7.85
C LYS A 717 29.26 -10.33 8.59
N VAL A 718 30.48 -10.56 9.07
CA VAL A 718 31.28 -9.57 9.79
C VAL A 718 32.34 -9.06 8.84
N PHE A 719 32.34 -7.75 8.59
CA PHE A 719 33.33 -7.12 7.73
C PHE A 719 33.58 -5.66 8.10
N ILE A 720 34.73 -5.17 7.67
CA ILE A 720 35.09 -3.74 7.66
C ILE A 720 35.68 -3.42 6.29
N GLU A 721 35.24 -2.32 5.70
CA GLU A 721 35.81 -1.71 4.50
C GLU A 721 36.01 -0.22 4.78
N LEU A 722 37.25 0.23 4.69
CA LEU A 722 37.67 1.63 4.76
C LEU A 722 38.13 2.04 3.37
N GLY A 723 37.70 3.21 2.90
CA GLY A 723 38.12 3.72 1.61
C GLY A 723 38.25 5.24 1.57
N TYR A 724 39.08 5.68 0.62
CA TYR A 724 39.32 7.07 0.27
C TYR A 724 39.13 7.22 -1.24
N LEU A 725 38.39 8.24 -1.66
CA LEU A 725 38.20 8.63 -3.05
C LEU A 725 38.63 10.09 -3.20
N GLN A 726 39.40 10.37 -4.25
CA GLN A 726 39.76 11.72 -4.65
C GLN A 726 39.37 11.92 -6.10
N ARG A 727 38.53 12.93 -6.36
CA ARG A 727 38.04 13.26 -7.69
C ARG A 727 38.36 14.70 -8.05
N ARG A 728 38.80 14.89 -9.29
CA ARG A 728 39.04 16.17 -9.93
C ARG A 728 38.04 16.35 -11.06
N ASN A 729 37.30 17.46 -11.08
CA ASN A 729 36.34 17.77 -12.14
C ASN A 729 36.77 19.00 -12.93
N ASP A 730 36.73 18.88 -14.25
CA ASP A 730 36.90 19.96 -15.20
C ASP A 730 35.55 20.19 -15.93
N SER A 731 35.19 21.46 -16.11
CA SER A 731 33.97 21.89 -16.80
C SER A 731 34.28 23.09 -17.71
N LEU A 732 33.31 23.50 -18.52
CA LEU A 732 33.48 24.58 -19.48
C LEU A 732 33.54 25.94 -18.76
N GLN A 733 34.66 26.66 -18.91
CA GLN A 733 34.88 28.02 -18.42
C GLN A 733 35.43 28.87 -19.56
N ASN A 734 34.74 29.95 -19.92
CA ASN A 734 35.12 30.85 -21.02
C ASN A 734 35.44 30.10 -22.34
N GLY A 735 34.66 29.06 -22.66
CA GLY A 735 34.85 28.25 -23.87
C GLY A 735 35.97 27.20 -23.82
N LEU A 736 36.64 27.01 -22.67
CA LEU A 736 37.70 26.02 -22.47
C LEU A 736 37.34 25.05 -21.33
N LEU A 737 37.74 23.78 -21.46
CA LEU A 737 37.67 22.82 -20.35
C LEU A 737 38.73 23.17 -19.30
N GLN A 738 38.28 23.67 -18.15
CA GLN A 738 39.14 24.08 -17.04
C GLN A 738 38.71 23.39 -15.76
N HIS A 739 39.67 23.25 -14.84
CA HIS A 739 39.44 22.70 -13.51
C HIS A 739 38.46 23.58 -12.73
N VAL A 740 37.40 22.99 -12.18
CA VAL A 740 36.35 23.74 -11.46
C VAL A 740 36.24 23.37 -9.99
N ASN A 741 36.47 22.11 -9.62
CA ASN A 741 36.42 21.66 -8.23
C ASN A 741 37.16 20.33 -8.00
N ASN A 742 37.54 20.10 -6.76
CA ASN A 742 38.03 18.82 -6.26
C ASN A 742 37.08 18.27 -5.21
N SER A 743 37.00 16.95 -5.09
CA SER A 743 36.30 16.33 -3.97
C SER A 743 37.13 15.22 -3.34
N GLN A 744 37.01 15.12 -2.02
CA GLN A 744 37.62 14.07 -1.21
C GLN A 744 36.51 13.36 -0.45
N THR A 745 36.51 12.02 -0.46
CA THR A 745 35.50 11.22 0.22
C THR A 745 36.16 10.12 1.02
N TYR A 746 35.90 10.10 2.31
CA TYR A 746 36.33 9.08 3.25
C TYR A 746 35.11 8.27 3.66
N TYR A 747 35.16 6.95 3.49
CA TYR A 747 34.02 6.11 3.82
C TYR A 747 34.42 4.87 4.64
N LEU A 748 33.52 4.48 5.53
CA LEU A 748 33.55 3.29 6.35
C LEU A 748 32.26 2.52 6.11
N LYS A 749 32.39 1.26 5.69
CA LYS A 749 31.29 0.30 5.62
C LYS A 749 31.63 -0.87 6.51
N SER A 750 30.82 -1.15 7.53
CA SER A 750 31.13 -2.23 8.44
C SER A 750 29.92 -2.90 9.06
N LYS A 751 30.10 -4.19 9.29
CA LYS A 751 29.34 -4.97 10.25
C LYS A 751 30.34 -5.54 11.25
N LEU A 752 30.57 -4.81 12.34
CA LEU A 752 31.63 -5.06 13.30
C LEU A 752 31.35 -6.30 14.16
N ILE A 753 30.09 -6.51 14.54
CA ILE A 753 29.67 -7.63 15.39
C ILE A 753 28.37 -8.19 14.83
N GLN A 754 28.29 -9.52 14.71
CA GLN A 754 27.04 -10.22 14.41
C GLN A 754 27.03 -11.57 15.13
N ASN A 755 26.29 -11.67 16.24
CA ASN A 755 26.08 -12.92 16.97
C ASN A 755 24.66 -12.99 17.58
N LYS A 756 24.33 -14.04 18.35
CA LYS A 756 22.99 -14.24 18.93
C LYS A 756 22.57 -13.20 19.98
N LYS A 757 23.54 -12.48 20.56
CA LYS A 757 23.35 -11.49 21.65
C LYS A 757 23.59 -10.06 21.18
N THR A 758 24.59 -9.85 20.33
CA THR A 758 25.09 -8.54 19.93
C THR A 758 25.13 -8.40 18.39
N ASP A 759 24.67 -7.27 17.89
CA ASP A 759 24.76 -6.87 16.48
C ASP A 759 25.19 -5.39 16.43
N LEU A 760 26.24 -5.09 15.66
CA LEU A 760 26.78 -3.75 15.49
C LEU A 760 27.14 -3.51 14.02
N ALA A 761 26.46 -2.54 13.40
CA ALA A 761 26.75 -2.07 12.05
C ALA A 761 27.05 -0.56 12.07
N VAL A 762 28.07 -0.16 11.32
CA VAL A 762 28.48 1.24 11.20
C VAL A 762 28.74 1.55 9.73
N TYR A 763 28.04 2.57 9.23
CA TYR A 763 28.28 3.23 7.97
C TYR A 763 28.65 4.69 8.24
N ALA A 764 29.67 5.21 7.58
CA ALA A 764 29.98 6.64 7.57
C ALA A 764 30.58 7.01 6.22
N SER A 765 30.20 8.18 5.70
CA SER A 765 30.70 8.75 4.45
C SER A 765 30.83 10.25 4.64
N TYR A 766 32.07 10.73 4.80
CA TYR A 766 32.41 12.13 4.87
C TYR A 766 32.97 12.58 3.52
N ARG A 767 32.38 13.63 2.94
CA ARG A 767 32.80 14.20 1.67
C ARG A 767 33.01 15.69 1.83
N ASN A 768 34.08 16.22 1.22
CA ASN A 768 34.33 17.65 1.13
C ASN A 768 34.49 18.03 -0.35
N LEU A 769 33.72 19.01 -0.81
CA LEU A 769 33.76 19.56 -2.17
C LEU A 769 34.37 20.96 -2.14
N ASP A 770 35.53 21.10 -2.78
CA ASP A 770 36.32 22.33 -2.81
C ASP A 770 36.26 22.97 -4.20
N PHE A 771 35.74 24.21 -4.29
CA PHE A 771 35.67 24.95 -5.54
C PHE A 771 36.96 25.70 -5.84
N THR A 772 37.26 25.86 -7.13
CA THR A 772 38.38 26.70 -7.58
C THR A 772 38.06 28.20 -7.51
N ASP A 773 36.78 28.56 -7.65
CA ASP A 773 36.29 29.92 -7.48
C ASP A 773 36.34 30.31 -5.99
N SER A 774 37.17 31.29 -5.65
CA SER A 774 37.35 31.78 -4.28
C SER A 774 36.10 32.41 -3.67
N ASN A 775 35.10 32.78 -4.48
CA ASN A 775 33.83 33.31 -3.99
C ASN A 775 32.87 32.22 -3.50
N ARG A 776 33.15 30.95 -3.79
CA ARG A 776 32.35 29.81 -3.35
C ARG A 776 33.03 29.12 -2.18
N LYS A 777 32.31 28.97 -1.07
CA LYS A 777 32.77 28.21 0.09
C LYS A 777 32.79 26.72 -0.20
N ASN A 778 33.68 25.99 0.47
CA ASN A 778 33.71 24.54 0.44
C ASN A 778 32.42 23.97 1.04
N GLU A 779 31.92 22.87 0.46
CA GLU A 779 30.68 22.23 0.88
C GLU A 779 30.99 20.83 1.47
N PRO A 780 31.07 20.71 2.82
CA PRO A 780 31.19 19.40 3.47
C PRO A 780 29.83 18.72 3.58
N SER A 781 29.81 17.40 3.44
CA SER A 781 28.65 16.56 3.69
C SER A 781 29.04 15.31 4.49
N LEU A 782 28.19 14.91 5.43
CA LEU A 782 28.37 13.70 6.21
C LEU A 782 27.07 12.91 6.24
N ASN A 783 27.15 11.66 5.83
CA ASN A 783 26.12 10.67 6.03
C ASN A 783 26.67 9.56 6.91
N SER A 784 25.97 9.21 7.99
CA SER A 784 26.37 8.11 8.86
C SER A 784 25.18 7.38 9.43
N ARG A 785 25.36 6.09 9.72
CA ARG A 785 24.37 5.23 10.37
C ARG A 785 25.07 4.23 11.27
N ILE A 786 24.70 4.24 12.55
CA ILE A 786 25.17 3.32 13.58
C ILE A 786 23.94 2.56 14.09
N LEU A 787 23.99 1.23 14.01
CA LEU A 787 22.97 0.34 14.55
C LEU A 787 23.63 -0.59 15.56
N TYR A 788 23.18 -0.55 16.81
CA TYR A 788 23.72 -1.37 17.90
C TYR A 788 22.58 -2.04 18.66
N ASN A 789 22.66 -3.36 18.82
CA ASN A 789 21.74 -4.14 19.64
C ASN A 789 22.53 -5.09 20.52
N ASP A 790 22.20 -5.17 21.82
CA ASP A 790 22.87 -6.06 22.76
C ASP A 790 21.95 -6.61 23.85
N ARG A 791 22.31 -7.79 24.37
CA ARG A 791 21.60 -8.52 25.42
C ARG A 791 22.58 -8.95 26.51
N PHE A 792 22.63 -8.18 27.59
CA PHE A 792 23.51 -8.40 28.73
C PHE A 792 22.88 -9.29 29.81
N PHE A 793 23.73 -9.98 30.58
CA PHE A 793 23.38 -10.79 31.76
C PHE A 793 22.14 -11.68 31.59
N ASN A 794 22.13 -12.52 30.54
CA ASN A 794 21.01 -13.40 30.19
C ASN A 794 19.67 -12.67 30.00
N GLN A 795 19.69 -11.56 29.25
CA GLN A 795 18.52 -10.73 28.94
C GLN A 795 18.00 -9.87 30.11
N PHE A 796 18.77 -9.75 31.20
CA PHE A 796 18.50 -8.78 32.27
C PHE A 796 18.45 -7.35 31.73
N MET A 797 19.41 -7.00 30.87
CA MET A 797 19.49 -5.67 30.27
C MET A 797 19.56 -5.84 28.77
N GLN A 798 18.66 -5.18 28.06
CA GLN A 798 18.61 -5.17 26.61
C GLN A 798 18.74 -3.73 26.15
N ILE A 799 19.65 -3.49 25.21
CA ILE A 799 19.95 -2.17 24.67
C ILE A 799 19.79 -2.23 23.17
N SER A 800 19.05 -1.27 22.62
CA SER A 800 18.96 -1.02 21.18
C SER A 800 19.21 0.46 20.94
N SER A 801 20.22 0.77 20.14
CA SER A 801 20.65 2.12 19.79
C SER A 801 20.72 2.26 18.28
N ALA A 802 20.16 3.34 17.75
CA ALA A 802 20.32 3.76 16.37
C ALA A 802 20.69 5.24 16.36
N TYR A 803 21.73 5.59 15.61
CA TYR A 803 22.11 6.96 15.35
C TYR A 803 22.36 7.13 13.86
N GLU A 804 21.74 8.14 13.26
CA GLU A 804 21.89 8.46 11.85
C GLU A 804 22.00 9.97 11.69
N THR A 805 22.94 10.38 10.83
CA THR A 805 23.09 11.77 10.41
C THR A 805 23.03 11.80 8.89
N SER A 806 22.31 12.76 8.33
CA SER A 806 22.22 12.96 6.90
C SER A 806 22.09 14.43 6.55
N SER A 807 22.63 14.80 5.40
CA SER A 807 22.46 16.13 4.82
C SER A 807 21.30 16.08 3.81
N GLY A 808 20.31 16.95 3.92
CA GLY A 808 19.08 16.86 3.14
C GLY A 808 18.32 18.17 3.07
N THR A 809 17.03 18.10 2.79
CA THR A 809 16.13 19.26 2.81
C THR A 809 14.86 18.95 3.60
N ILE A 810 14.15 20.01 3.99
CA ILE A 810 12.78 19.94 4.48
C ILE A 810 11.90 20.76 3.54
N ALA A 811 10.78 20.15 3.13
CA ALA A 811 9.76 20.86 2.37
C ALA A 811 8.99 21.79 3.31
N GLN A 812 8.75 23.03 2.88
CA GLN A 812 7.79 23.89 3.55
C GLN A 812 6.39 23.43 3.17
N GLN A 813 5.66 22.87 4.15
CA GLN A 813 4.44 22.11 3.85
C GLN A 813 3.23 23.01 3.60
N GLU A 814 2.63 22.89 2.43
CA GLU A 814 1.35 23.53 2.08
C GLU A 814 0.19 22.54 2.25
N PHE A 815 -0.97 22.98 2.76
CA PHE A 815 -2.18 22.18 2.90
C PHE A 815 -3.44 23.03 2.78
N THR A 816 -4.57 22.36 2.59
CA THR A 816 -5.92 22.91 2.58
C THR A 816 -6.91 21.93 3.23
N TYR A 817 -8.13 22.37 3.50
CA TYR A 817 -9.20 21.55 4.07
C TYR A 817 -10.35 21.38 3.08
N ILE A 818 -10.94 20.19 3.04
CA ILE A 818 -12.14 19.91 2.25
C ILE A 818 -13.25 19.42 3.17
N GLU A 819 -14.44 19.97 3.00
CA GLU A 819 -15.64 19.56 3.71
C GLU A 819 -16.12 18.17 3.24
N VAL A 820 -16.44 17.30 4.19
CA VAL A 820 -16.97 15.95 3.98
C VAL A 820 -18.16 15.73 4.92
N PRO A 821 -19.06 14.78 4.60
CA PRO A 821 -20.15 14.45 5.51
C PRO A 821 -19.66 14.13 6.92
N ALA A 822 -20.35 14.65 7.93
CA ALA A 822 -20.01 14.44 9.35
C ALA A 822 -19.81 12.95 9.67
N GLY A 823 -18.68 12.63 10.31
CA GLY A 823 -18.27 11.27 10.64
C GLY A 823 -17.38 10.58 9.60
N GLN A 824 -17.14 11.20 8.44
CA GLN A 824 -16.10 10.81 7.48
C GLN A 824 -14.83 11.68 7.58
N GLY A 825 -14.92 12.84 8.23
CA GLY A 825 -13.79 13.74 8.45
C GLY A 825 -12.99 13.43 9.71
N VAL A 826 -12.02 14.30 9.99
CA VAL A 826 -11.18 14.28 11.20
C VAL A 826 -11.15 15.66 11.87
N TYR A 827 -11.33 16.73 11.09
CA TYR A 827 -11.23 18.11 11.57
C TYR A 827 -12.61 18.77 11.70
N THR A 828 -12.70 19.73 12.61
CA THR A 828 -13.81 20.67 12.76
C THR A 828 -13.28 22.09 12.57
N TRP A 829 -14.09 22.97 12.00
CA TRP A 829 -13.78 24.39 11.86
C TRP A 829 -14.42 25.18 13.00
N ASN A 830 -13.68 26.11 13.60
CA ASN A 830 -14.16 27.09 14.56
C ASN A 830 -13.67 28.48 14.15
N ASP A 831 -14.60 29.38 13.83
CA ASP A 831 -14.30 30.77 13.47
C ASP A 831 -13.75 31.53 14.71
N TYR A 832 -12.43 31.70 14.78
CA TYR A 832 -11.75 32.28 15.94
C TYR A 832 -11.71 33.80 15.88
N ASN A 833 -11.72 34.38 14.68
CA ASN A 833 -11.64 35.82 14.47
C ASN A 833 -13.01 36.48 14.14
N GLY A 834 -14.06 35.67 13.93
CA GLY A 834 -15.43 36.12 13.68
C GLY A 834 -15.65 36.68 12.27
N ASN A 835 -14.76 36.40 11.32
CA ASN A 835 -14.82 36.97 9.97
C ASN A 835 -15.64 36.14 8.97
N GLY A 836 -16.08 34.93 9.37
CA GLY A 836 -16.86 34.02 8.54
C GLY A 836 -16.11 33.40 7.34
N ILE A 837 -14.79 33.57 7.26
CA ILE A 837 -13.91 33.01 6.22
C ILE A 837 -13.14 31.84 6.83
N GLN A 838 -13.19 30.67 6.19
CA GLN A 838 -12.40 29.53 6.64
C GLN A 838 -10.90 29.79 6.40
N GLU A 839 -10.17 29.98 7.48
CA GLU A 839 -8.72 30.14 7.46
C GLU A 839 -8.01 28.84 7.86
N LEU A 840 -6.82 28.59 7.32
CA LEU A 840 -6.11 27.32 7.52
C LEU A 840 -5.81 26.99 8.99
N GLU A 841 -5.81 27.99 9.87
CA GLU A 841 -5.51 27.84 11.29
C GLU A 841 -6.77 27.69 12.16
N GLU A 842 -7.97 27.77 11.60
CA GLU A 842 -9.20 27.67 12.38
C GLU A 842 -9.72 26.23 12.53
N PHE A 843 -8.92 25.26 12.08
CA PHE A 843 -9.27 23.84 12.09
C PHE A 843 -8.59 23.09 13.24
N GLU A 844 -9.39 22.34 13.99
CA GLU A 844 -8.95 21.49 15.10
C GLU A 844 -9.37 20.03 14.87
N ILE A 845 -8.71 19.10 15.56
CA ILE A 845 -9.14 17.68 15.54
C ILE A 845 -10.48 17.57 16.28
N ALA A 846 -11.49 17.04 15.60
CA ALA A 846 -12.83 16.89 16.16
C ALA A 846 -12.83 15.87 17.32
N ALA A 847 -13.37 16.26 18.47
CA ALA A 847 -13.49 15.39 19.64
C ALA A 847 -14.62 14.35 19.50
N PHE A 848 -15.66 14.70 18.74
CA PHE A 848 -16.83 13.85 18.49
C PHE A 848 -17.04 13.60 16.99
N PRO A 849 -17.49 12.40 16.59
CA PRO A 849 -17.79 12.07 15.19
C PRO A 849 -18.71 13.04 14.46
N ASP A 850 -19.71 13.63 15.13
CA ASP A 850 -20.65 14.57 14.50
C ASP A 850 -20.02 15.93 14.16
N GLN A 851 -18.90 16.28 14.79
CA GLN A 851 -18.12 17.49 14.51
C GLN A 851 -17.09 17.29 13.39
N ALA A 852 -16.73 16.03 13.08
CA ALA A 852 -15.68 15.69 12.13
C ALA A 852 -16.14 15.86 10.67
N LYS A 853 -16.18 17.12 10.21
CA LYS A 853 -16.72 17.56 8.92
C LYS A 853 -15.66 17.90 7.88
N PHE A 854 -14.38 17.85 8.22
CA PHE A 854 -13.31 18.25 7.30
C PHE A 854 -12.17 17.23 7.25
N ILE A 855 -11.53 17.11 6.09
CA ILE A 855 -10.27 16.39 5.88
C ILE A 855 -9.18 17.37 5.45
N ARG A 856 -7.94 17.11 5.86
CA ARG A 856 -6.77 17.90 5.43
C ARG A 856 -6.13 17.27 4.20
N ILE A 857 -5.85 18.07 3.18
CA ILE A 857 -5.17 17.66 1.94
C ILE A 857 -3.93 18.52 1.77
N PHE A 858 -2.77 17.88 1.60
CA PHE A 858 -1.52 18.58 1.30
C PHE A 858 -1.46 19.03 -0.15
N LEU A 859 -0.97 20.25 -0.36
CA LEU A 859 -0.71 20.81 -1.68
C LEU A 859 0.74 20.51 -2.09
N PRO A 860 1.06 20.52 -3.40
CA PRO A 860 2.42 20.26 -3.85
C PRO A 860 3.44 21.28 -3.33
N ASN A 861 4.39 20.78 -2.54
CA ASN A 861 5.51 21.56 -2.03
C ASN A 861 6.39 22.11 -3.17
N ARG A 862 6.81 23.37 -3.05
CA ARG A 862 7.67 24.06 -4.02
C ARG A 862 8.98 24.57 -3.43
N VAL A 863 8.99 24.82 -2.12
CA VAL A 863 10.12 25.40 -1.40
C VAL A 863 10.74 24.33 -0.51
N TYR A 864 12.04 24.08 -0.72
CA TYR A 864 12.84 23.14 0.04
C TYR A 864 14.00 23.90 0.70
N ILE A 865 14.13 23.77 2.01
CA ILE A 865 15.20 24.42 2.79
C ILE A 865 16.24 23.38 3.17
N LYS A 866 17.52 23.67 2.94
CA LYS A 866 18.63 22.75 3.29
C LYS A 866 18.71 22.52 4.80
N THR A 867 18.90 21.27 5.19
CA THR A 867 18.97 20.85 6.60
C THR A 867 19.99 19.77 6.86
N ASN A 868 20.58 19.78 8.05
CA ASN A 868 21.23 18.61 8.63
C ASN A 868 20.22 17.88 9.51
N GLN A 869 20.00 16.60 9.21
CA GLN A 869 19.07 15.74 9.93
C GLN A 869 19.85 14.80 10.84
N ASN A 870 19.44 14.73 12.11
CA ASN A 870 19.96 13.79 13.09
C ASN A 870 18.81 12.95 13.64
N LYS A 871 18.88 11.64 13.41
CA LYS A 871 17.97 10.65 13.98
C LYS A 871 18.69 9.89 15.08
N PHE A 872 18.14 9.91 16.29
CA PHE A 872 18.65 9.15 17.43
C PHE A 872 17.51 8.34 18.05
N SER A 873 17.74 7.06 18.28
CA SER A 873 16.80 6.18 18.97
C SER A 873 17.54 5.29 19.95
N GLN A 874 17.08 5.27 21.19
CA GLN A 874 17.66 4.49 22.28
C GLN A 874 16.53 3.80 23.04
N SER A 875 16.58 2.47 23.14
CA SER A 875 15.71 1.67 23.97
C SER A 875 16.54 0.89 24.98
N VAL A 876 16.19 1.01 26.26
CA VAL A 876 16.82 0.29 27.37
C VAL A 876 15.74 -0.43 28.15
N VAL A 877 15.87 -1.75 28.25
CA VAL A 877 14.97 -2.61 29.01
C VAL A 877 15.73 -3.27 30.14
N LEU A 878 15.27 -3.09 31.37
CA LEU A 878 15.74 -3.81 32.56
C LEU A 878 14.68 -4.82 32.99
N ASN A 879 15.00 -6.10 32.83
CA ASN A 879 14.14 -7.25 33.05
C ASN A 879 14.72 -8.22 34.11
N PRO A 880 14.55 -7.93 35.41
CA PRO A 880 14.98 -8.81 36.49
C PRO A 880 14.04 -10.00 36.74
N LEU A 881 13.03 -10.26 35.89
CA LEU A 881 12.06 -11.34 36.07
C LEU A 881 12.70 -12.73 36.19
N GLN A 882 13.89 -12.92 35.60
CA GLN A 882 14.66 -14.16 35.77
C GLN A 882 15.01 -14.48 37.23
N TRP A 883 15.02 -13.48 38.12
CA TRP A 883 15.29 -13.63 39.54
C TRP A 883 14.04 -13.88 40.39
N GLN A 884 12.88 -14.15 39.77
CA GLN A 884 11.63 -14.37 40.48
C GLN A 884 11.69 -15.54 41.48
N ASN A 885 12.57 -16.52 41.27
CA ASN A 885 12.71 -17.71 42.14
C ASN A 885 13.92 -17.63 43.08
N GLU A 886 14.68 -16.54 43.02
CA GLU A 886 15.85 -16.31 43.88
C GLU A 886 15.43 -15.88 45.29
N LYS A 887 16.40 -15.81 46.23
CA LYS A 887 16.20 -15.32 47.60
C LYS A 887 16.93 -13.98 47.82
N GLY A 888 16.60 -13.28 48.90
CA GLY A 888 17.26 -12.02 49.30
C GLY A 888 17.01 -10.87 48.32
N LEU A 889 18.04 -10.04 48.08
CA LEU A 889 17.95 -8.83 47.24
C LEU A 889 17.48 -9.10 45.80
N LYS A 890 17.92 -10.22 45.19
CA LYS A 890 17.51 -10.59 43.83
C LYS A 890 15.99 -10.77 43.69
N LYS A 891 15.35 -11.33 44.72
CA LYS A 891 13.89 -11.47 44.77
C LYS A 891 13.20 -10.10 44.83
N ILE A 892 13.73 -9.18 45.61
CA ILE A 892 13.19 -7.82 45.74
C ILE A 892 13.27 -7.09 44.39
N ILE A 893 14.43 -7.16 43.72
CA ILE A 893 14.64 -6.53 42.42
C ILE A 893 13.74 -7.17 41.35
N SER A 894 13.46 -8.48 41.43
CA SER A 894 12.58 -9.18 40.49
C SER A 894 11.14 -8.66 40.42
N TYR A 895 10.71 -7.87 41.42
CA TYR A 895 9.40 -7.21 41.38
C TYR A 895 9.38 -5.99 40.48
N PHE A 896 10.54 -5.40 40.19
CA PHE A 896 10.64 -4.21 39.35
C PHE A 896 10.88 -4.57 37.90
N TYR A 897 10.42 -3.75 36.96
CA TYR A 897 10.79 -3.83 35.55
C TYR A 897 10.87 -2.40 35.03
N ASN A 898 11.85 -2.07 34.22
CA ASN A 898 11.96 -0.74 33.64
C ASN A 898 12.11 -0.80 32.13
N GLN A 899 11.42 0.10 31.45
CA GLN A 899 11.57 0.33 30.02
C GLN A 899 11.75 1.82 29.80
N THR A 900 12.88 2.18 29.20
CA THR A 900 13.19 3.55 28.77
C THR A 900 13.30 3.57 27.26
N SER A 901 12.63 4.51 26.61
CA SER A 901 12.77 4.78 25.19
C SER A 901 12.96 6.28 24.96
N PHE A 902 13.94 6.64 24.16
CA PHE A 902 14.15 7.99 23.67
C PHE A 902 14.30 7.95 22.16
N ILE A 903 13.47 8.70 21.45
CA ILE A 903 13.48 8.82 19.99
C ILE A 903 13.57 10.31 19.67
N MET A 904 14.36 10.65 18.67
CA MET A 904 14.52 12.02 18.21
C MET A 904 14.84 12.04 16.72
N ASP A 905 14.08 12.82 15.96
CA ASP A 905 14.38 13.21 14.59
C ASP A 905 14.44 14.74 14.56
N ARG A 906 15.64 15.29 14.36
CA ARG A 906 15.92 16.72 14.44
C ARG A 906 16.46 17.18 13.09
N LYS A 907 15.80 18.15 12.48
CA LYS A 907 16.21 18.82 11.22
C LYS A 907 16.57 20.27 11.50
N VAL A 908 17.83 20.61 11.30
CA VAL A 908 18.37 21.95 11.57
C VAL A 908 18.73 22.61 10.25
N LYS A 909 18.39 23.88 10.06
CA LYS A 909 18.79 24.68 8.91
C LYS A 909 20.31 24.60 8.72
N SER A 910 20.74 24.31 7.50
CA SER A 910 22.16 24.17 7.16
C SER A 910 22.64 25.34 6.31
N GLU A 911 23.71 26.00 6.75
CA GLU A 911 24.42 27.06 6.00
C GLU A 911 25.84 26.61 5.60
N GLY A 912 26.10 25.30 5.64
CA GLY A 912 27.40 24.69 5.29
C GLY A 912 28.16 24.06 6.47
N GLU A 913 27.67 24.21 7.71
CA GLU A 913 28.26 23.59 8.90
C GLU A 913 27.63 22.23 9.22
N LEU A 914 28.45 21.29 9.72
CA LEU A 914 28.00 19.95 10.11
C LEU A 914 27.52 19.92 11.57
N GLU A 915 26.21 19.98 11.75
CA GLU A 915 25.55 19.75 13.04
C GLU A 915 25.41 18.24 13.34
N LEU A 916 26.35 17.68 14.11
CA LEU A 916 26.39 16.25 14.44
C LEU A 916 25.92 15.93 15.86
N ASN A 917 25.64 16.94 16.68
CA ASN A 917 25.17 16.68 18.03
C ASN A 917 23.63 16.60 18.01
N PRO A 918 23.05 15.41 18.21
CA PRO A 918 21.60 15.30 18.28
C PRO A 918 21.02 16.11 19.47
N PHE A 919 21.81 16.36 20.52
CA PHE A 919 21.37 16.97 21.78
C PHE A 919 21.66 18.48 21.91
N TYR A 920 22.16 19.14 20.86
CA TYR A 920 22.44 20.58 20.91
C TYR A 920 21.15 21.43 21.01
N SER A 921 21.24 22.58 21.68
CA SER A 921 20.09 23.26 22.31
C SER A 921 19.64 24.58 21.67
N SER A 922 20.18 25.01 20.52
CA SER A 922 19.69 26.25 19.87
C SER A 922 18.38 25.99 19.12
N ASP A 923 17.26 26.53 19.62
CA ASP A 923 15.92 26.35 19.04
C ASP A 923 15.68 27.15 17.74
N GLU A 924 16.43 28.25 17.52
CA GLU A 924 16.23 29.17 16.39
C GLU A 924 16.40 28.49 15.01
N ASN A 925 17.43 27.64 14.87
CA ASN A 925 17.75 27.01 13.59
C ASN A 925 17.03 25.68 13.36
N ILE A 926 16.27 25.17 14.33
CA ILE A 926 15.54 23.90 14.17
C ILE A 926 14.33 24.16 13.27
N LEU A 927 14.27 23.53 12.10
CA LEU A 927 13.13 23.63 11.18
C LEU A 927 12.11 22.52 11.41
N GLY A 928 12.55 21.36 11.89
CA GLY A 928 11.67 20.24 12.22
C GLY A 928 12.20 19.44 13.39
N LEU A 929 11.30 19.03 14.29
CA LEU A 929 11.64 18.21 15.46
C LEU A 929 10.53 17.20 15.71
N ASN A 930 10.90 15.95 15.95
CA ASN A 930 10.04 14.96 16.56
C ASN A 930 10.85 14.23 17.63
N SER A 931 10.62 14.55 18.89
CA SER A 931 11.31 13.95 20.03
C SER A 931 10.32 13.36 21.01
N SER A 932 10.57 12.14 21.46
CA SER A 932 9.76 11.44 22.45
C SER A 932 10.68 10.74 23.46
N PHE A 933 10.54 11.10 24.73
CA PHE A 933 11.13 10.41 25.86
C PHE A 933 10.03 9.72 26.66
N ARG A 934 10.20 8.44 26.95
CA ARG A 934 9.31 7.67 27.81
C ARG A 934 10.10 6.75 28.72
N ASN A 935 9.93 6.90 30.03
CA ASN A 935 10.40 5.92 31.02
C ASN A 935 9.18 5.34 31.74
N SER A 936 9.07 4.01 31.77
CA SER A 936 8.03 3.30 32.50
C SER A 936 8.68 2.34 33.50
N LEU A 937 8.50 2.62 34.78
CA LEU A 937 8.90 1.77 35.90
C LEU A 937 7.67 1.01 36.42
N PHE A 938 7.78 -0.31 36.46
CA PHE A 938 6.73 -1.20 36.90
C PHE A 938 7.15 -1.89 38.19
N TYR A 939 6.24 -2.01 39.13
CA TYR A 939 6.33 -2.89 40.29
C TYR A 939 5.21 -3.94 40.17
N ASN A 940 5.55 -5.22 40.32
CA ASN A 940 4.65 -6.36 40.09
C ASN A 940 4.01 -6.36 38.68
N ARG A 941 4.82 -6.08 37.64
CA ARG A 941 4.38 -6.07 36.24
C ARG A 941 3.57 -7.32 35.89
N GLY A 942 2.39 -7.13 35.30
CA GLY A 942 1.51 -8.22 34.86
C GLY A 942 0.74 -8.91 35.99
N LYS A 943 0.88 -8.48 37.24
CA LYS A 943 0.05 -8.96 38.37
C LYS A 943 -1.04 -7.95 38.70
N GLN A 944 -2.08 -8.41 39.39
CA GLN A 944 -3.14 -7.54 39.92
C GLN A 944 -3.01 -7.29 41.42
N LYS A 945 -1.91 -7.72 42.06
CA LYS A 945 -1.70 -7.57 43.51
C LYS A 945 -0.66 -6.49 43.77
N HIS A 946 -1.13 -5.29 44.14
CA HIS A 946 -0.28 -4.10 44.32
C HIS A 946 0.64 -3.88 43.11
N SER A 947 0.06 -3.81 41.91
CA SER A 947 0.79 -3.43 40.71
C SER A 947 0.85 -1.92 40.63
N VAL A 948 2.04 -1.37 40.42
CA VAL A 948 2.26 0.07 40.26
C VAL A 948 3.02 0.28 38.97
N THR A 949 2.55 1.19 38.13
CA THR A 949 3.28 1.68 36.97
C THR A 949 3.46 3.18 37.09
N TYR A 950 4.70 3.62 37.16
CA TYR A 950 5.07 5.02 37.04
C TYR A 950 5.60 5.26 35.63
N SER A 951 5.01 6.19 34.89
CA SER A 951 5.49 6.59 33.58
C SER A 951 5.79 8.09 33.53
N TYR A 952 6.97 8.43 33.02
CA TYR A 952 7.34 9.81 32.71
C TYR A 952 7.44 9.96 31.20
N LEU A 953 6.71 10.93 30.63
CA LEU A 953 6.64 11.15 29.19
C LEU A 953 6.92 12.60 28.85
N ILE A 954 7.78 12.82 27.85
CA ILE A 954 8.03 14.12 27.22
C ILE A 954 7.92 13.92 25.72
N ASN A 955 7.08 14.69 25.05
CA ASN A 955 7.00 14.73 23.59
C ASN A 955 7.16 16.17 23.11
N ASN A 956 8.12 16.40 22.21
CA ASN A 956 8.35 17.69 21.58
C ASN A 956 8.22 17.54 20.06
N GLY A 957 7.36 18.33 19.45
CA GLY A 957 7.14 18.42 18.01
C GLY A 957 7.42 19.83 17.52
N LYS A 958 8.06 19.95 16.35
CA LYS A 958 8.16 21.18 15.57
C LYS A 958 7.88 20.85 14.11
N SER A 959 6.91 21.52 13.51
CA SER A 959 6.58 21.41 12.09
C SER A 959 6.82 22.75 11.39
N LEU A 960 7.25 22.69 10.13
CA LEU A 960 7.40 23.85 9.25
C LEU A 960 6.27 23.85 8.22
N LEU A 961 5.36 24.82 8.34
CA LEU A 961 4.24 25.01 7.43
C LEU A 961 4.51 26.22 6.53
N SER A 962 3.76 26.34 5.44
CA SER A 962 3.75 27.54 4.58
C SER A 962 3.42 28.83 5.34
N ILE A 963 2.64 28.70 6.40
CA ILE A 963 2.13 29.77 7.28
C ILE A 963 2.88 29.85 8.61
N GLY A 964 4.16 29.43 8.63
CA GLY A 964 5.02 29.52 9.81
C GLY A 964 5.28 28.19 10.51
N SER A 965 6.08 28.22 11.58
CA SER A 965 6.39 27.03 12.37
C SER A 965 5.44 26.85 13.55
N GLN A 966 5.04 25.61 13.82
CA GLN A 966 4.26 25.24 15.00
C GLN A 966 5.08 24.33 15.91
N ASN A 967 5.17 24.69 17.19
CA ASN A 967 5.86 23.96 18.23
C ASN A 967 4.84 23.39 19.22
N VAL A 968 4.95 22.10 19.54
CA VAL A 968 4.13 21.44 20.55
C VAL A 968 5.04 20.75 21.56
N LYS A 969 4.88 21.04 22.85
CA LYS A 969 5.61 20.36 23.94
C LYS A 969 4.59 19.76 24.92
N ASN A 970 4.70 18.47 25.18
CA ASN A 970 3.84 17.73 26.09
C ASN A 970 4.71 17.03 27.15
N ASN A 971 4.40 17.22 28.42
CA ASN A 971 5.10 16.61 29.54
C ASN A 971 4.09 16.07 30.56
N SER A 972 4.28 14.83 31.03
CA SER A 972 3.44 14.25 32.08
C SER A 972 4.17 13.22 32.93
N HIS A 973 3.92 13.28 34.24
CA HIS A 973 4.15 12.20 35.19
C HIS A 973 2.85 11.45 35.39
N GLN A 974 2.86 10.13 35.24
CA GLN A 974 1.69 9.28 35.33
C GLN A 974 1.94 8.18 36.36
N LEU A 975 1.05 8.02 37.32
CA LEU A 975 1.07 6.91 38.27
C LEU A 975 -0.22 6.11 38.11
N GLN A 976 -0.08 4.82 37.86
CA GLN A 976 -1.15 3.84 37.80
C GLN A 976 -0.95 2.83 38.92
N TYR A 977 -1.94 2.68 39.78
CA TYR A 977 -1.97 1.65 40.83
C TYR A 977 -3.14 0.72 40.59
N THR A 978 -2.92 -0.59 40.75
CA THR A 978 -3.94 -1.63 40.60
C THR A 978 -3.80 -2.66 41.73
N HIS A 979 -4.89 -2.90 42.46
CA HIS A 979 -4.92 -3.92 43.52
C HIS A 979 -6.25 -4.68 43.55
N LEU A 980 -6.16 -6.00 43.40
CA LEU A 980 -7.26 -6.93 43.52
C LEU A 980 -7.36 -7.47 44.95
N TYR A 981 -8.42 -7.07 45.64
CA TYR A 981 -8.82 -7.51 46.97
C TYR A 981 -9.89 -8.62 46.89
N GLN A 982 -9.67 -9.71 47.63
CA GLN A 982 -10.58 -10.86 47.75
C GLN A 982 -11.13 -11.42 46.40
N LYS A 983 -10.35 -11.31 45.31
CA LYS A 983 -10.71 -11.73 43.93
C LYS A 983 -11.89 -10.99 43.26
N SER A 984 -12.61 -10.12 43.98
CA SER A 984 -13.80 -9.43 43.45
C SER A 984 -13.70 -7.90 43.46
N TRP A 985 -12.81 -7.29 44.25
CA TRP A 985 -12.71 -5.82 44.30
C TRP A 985 -11.39 -5.37 43.71
N LEU A 986 -11.42 -4.71 42.57
CA LEU A 986 -10.24 -4.19 41.89
C LEU A 986 -10.19 -2.67 42.06
N PHE A 987 -9.27 -2.23 42.90
CA PHE A 987 -8.99 -0.82 43.12
C PHE A 987 -7.98 -0.33 42.10
N ASN A 988 -8.33 0.72 41.38
CA ASN A 988 -7.46 1.42 40.47
C ASN A 988 -7.33 2.89 40.90
N LEU A 989 -6.13 3.43 40.79
CA LEU A 989 -5.89 4.85 40.95
C LEU A 989 -4.99 5.30 39.81
N PHE A 990 -5.46 6.27 39.03
CA PHE A 990 -4.65 6.95 38.04
C PHE A 990 -4.42 8.39 38.47
N THR A 991 -3.18 8.84 38.40
CA THR A 991 -2.84 10.26 38.58
C THR A 991 -1.95 10.70 37.43
N LYS A 992 -2.12 11.93 36.98
CA LYS A 992 -1.34 12.50 35.87
C LYS A 992 -1.09 13.98 36.10
N THR A 993 0.13 14.46 35.87
CA THR A 993 0.39 15.89 35.68
C THR A 993 0.20 16.26 34.20
N ILE A 994 -0.27 17.47 33.94
CA ILE A 994 -0.52 18.00 32.61
C ILE A 994 0.39 19.20 32.42
N SER A 995 1.21 19.16 31.39
CA SER A 995 1.97 20.31 30.93
C SER A 995 2.01 20.22 29.41
N THR A 996 1.21 21.06 28.76
CA THR A 996 1.08 21.08 27.30
C THR A 996 1.22 22.52 26.83
N ASN A 997 2.15 22.74 25.92
CA ASN A 997 2.42 24.03 25.33
C ASN A 997 2.30 23.92 23.81
N LEU A 998 1.60 24.86 23.18
CA LEU A 998 1.57 25.06 21.73
C LEU A 998 1.94 26.51 21.42
N ILE A 999 2.93 26.69 20.54
CA ILE A 999 3.36 28.00 20.04
C ILE A 999 3.43 27.94 18.51
N SER A 1000 2.58 28.71 17.86
CA SER A 1000 2.65 29.10 16.45
C SER A 1000 3.37 30.44 16.32
N ALA A 1001 4.22 30.56 15.30
CA ALA A 1001 5.00 31.77 15.04
C ALA A 1001 4.12 32.92 14.51
N ASP A 1002 3.16 32.61 13.64
CA ASP A 1002 2.41 33.61 12.87
C ASP A 1002 0.96 33.78 13.36
N PHE A 1003 0.46 32.92 14.27
CA PHE A 1003 -0.92 32.94 14.77
C PHE A 1003 -0.98 32.82 16.28
N VAL A 1004 -1.15 33.95 16.96
CA VAL A 1004 -1.14 34.01 18.43
C VAL A 1004 -2.38 33.36 19.04
N GLU A 1005 -3.49 33.31 18.30
CA GLU A 1005 -4.78 32.75 18.69
C GLU A 1005 -4.72 31.23 18.96
N LYS A 1006 -3.72 30.54 18.39
CA LYS A 1006 -3.44 29.12 18.67
C LYS A 1006 -2.60 28.89 19.92
N ASN A 1007 -1.96 29.91 20.46
CA ASN A 1007 -0.93 29.71 21.48
C ASN A 1007 -1.55 29.43 22.85
N TYR A 1008 -1.07 28.39 23.52
CA TYR A 1008 -1.44 28.09 24.90
C TYR A 1008 -0.32 27.40 25.69
N ASP A 1009 -0.29 27.61 27.01
CA ASP A 1009 0.58 26.89 27.96
C ASP A 1009 -0.28 26.37 29.11
N LEU A 1010 -0.75 25.13 28.97
CA LEU A 1010 -1.62 24.46 29.91
C LEU A 1010 -0.81 23.73 30.97
N LYS A 1011 -1.03 24.08 32.25
CA LYS A 1011 -0.55 23.32 33.40
C LYS A 1011 -1.72 22.75 34.19
N GLY A 1012 -1.53 21.58 34.79
CA GLY A 1012 -2.62 20.93 35.48
C GLY A 1012 -2.28 19.59 36.09
N TYR A 1013 -3.31 18.96 36.65
CA TYR A 1013 -3.24 17.60 37.18
C TYR A 1013 -4.60 16.92 37.07
N GLN A 1014 -4.56 15.59 37.13
CA GLN A 1014 -5.69 14.69 37.01
C GLN A 1014 -5.57 13.63 38.11
N LEU A 1015 -6.66 13.39 38.83
CA LEU A 1015 -6.81 12.37 39.86
C LEU A 1015 -8.05 11.54 39.52
N ALA A 1016 -7.87 10.26 39.20
CA ALA A 1016 -8.92 9.37 38.75
C ALA A 1016 -8.94 8.05 39.54
N PRO A 1017 -9.46 8.04 40.78
CA PRO A 1017 -9.80 6.80 41.47
C PRO A 1017 -10.93 6.04 40.77
N LYS A 1018 -10.79 4.72 40.72
CA LYS A 1018 -11.78 3.80 40.17
C LYS A 1018 -11.88 2.55 41.01
N ILE A 1019 -13.11 2.20 41.42
CA ILE A 1019 -13.41 0.96 42.13
C ILE A 1019 -14.20 0.07 41.18
N SER A 1020 -13.65 -1.11 40.92
CA SER A 1020 -14.24 -2.10 40.02
C SER A 1020 -14.68 -3.32 40.83
N TYR A 1021 -15.96 -3.67 40.80
CA TYR A 1021 -16.46 -4.95 41.30
C TYR A 1021 -16.41 -5.99 40.17
N LEU A 1022 -15.48 -6.94 40.27
CA LEU A 1022 -15.32 -8.07 39.38
C LEU A 1022 -16.28 -9.20 39.79
N PHE A 1023 -17.42 -9.30 39.12
CA PHE A 1023 -18.34 -10.43 39.26
C PHE A 1023 -17.71 -11.73 38.73
N SER A 1024 -16.83 -11.62 37.73
CA SER A 1024 -16.06 -12.72 37.17
C SER A 1024 -14.78 -12.17 36.50
N LYS A 1025 -13.97 -13.03 35.86
CA LYS A 1025 -12.83 -12.57 35.03
C LYS A 1025 -13.27 -11.70 33.85
N ASN A 1026 -14.53 -11.78 33.46
CA ASN A 1026 -15.05 -11.19 32.24
C ASN A 1026 -16.19 -10.18 32.51
N THR A 1027 -16.61 -10.02 33.77
CA THR A 1027 -17.73 -9.13 34.13
C THR A 1027 -17.29 -8.22 35.26
N SER A 1028 -17.41 -6.91 35.05
CA SER A 1028 -17.03 -5.88 36.00
C SER A 1028 -18.01 -4.71 35.98
N LEU A 1029 -18.23 -4.11 37.13
CA LEU A 1029 -18.91 -2.82 37.28
C LEU A 1029 -17.94 -1.87 37.95
N ASP A 1030 -17.66 -0.76 37.28
CA ASP A 1030 -16.76 0.29 37.71
C ASP A 1030 -17.55 1.50 38.18
N PHE A 1031 -17.13 2.06 39.30
CA PHE A 1031 -17.48 3.41 39.72
C PHE A 1031 -16.20 4.23 39.70
N PHE A 1032 -16.21 5.34 38.96
CA PHE A 1032 -15.05 6.21 38.85
C PHE A 1032 -15.43 7.65 39.14
N TYR A 1033 -14.47 8.35 39.72
CA TYR A 1033 -14.50 9.78 39.89
C TYR A 1033 -13.17 10.31 39.36
N GLU A 1034 -13.23 11.34 38.55
CA GLU A 1034 -12.09 11.99 37.94
C GLU A 1034 -12.18 13.49 38.23
N PHE A 1035 -11.13 14.01 38.86
CA PHE A 1035 -10.95 15.43 39.12
C PHE A 1035 -9.78 15.90 38.28
N GLN A 1036 -10.00 16.96 37.50
CA GLN A 1036 -8.99 17.57 36.65
C GLN A 1036 -8.98 19.08 36.83
N ASN A 1037 -7.79 19.65 36.98
CA ASN A 1037 -7.58 21.10 36.96
C ASN A 1037 -6.64 21.42 35.79
N LYS A 1038 -7.02 22.33 34.90
CA LYS A 1038 -6.19 22.88 33.82
C LYS A 1038 -6.18 24.40 33.93
N GLU A 1039 -5.02 25.00 33.79
CA GLU A 1039 -4.82 26.45 33.82
C GLU A 1039 -3.92 26.87 32.67
N ASN A 1040 -4.40 27.77 31.82
CA ASN A 1040 -3.58 28.43 30.82
C ASN A 1040 -2.71 29.49 31.49
N GLN A 1041 -1.42 29.49 31.18
CA GLN A 1041 -0.43 30.40 31.78
C GLN A 1041 -0.16 31.64 30.92
N ILE A 1042 -0.79 31.73 29.74
CA ILE A 1042 -0.69 32.85 28.80
C ILE A 1042 -2.09 33.27 28.34
N GLY A 1043 -2.19 34.27 27.46
CA GLY A 1043 -3.49 34.71 26.93
C GLY A 1043 -4.38 35.31 28.03
N ASN A 1044 -5.65 34.87 28.10
CA ASN A 1044 -6.60 35.36 29.10
C ASN A 1044 -6.60 34.53 30.40
N PHE A 1045 -5.58 33.69 30.61
CA PHE A 1045 -5.44 32.83 31.80
C PHE A 1045 -6.67 31.95 32.05
N GLU A 1046 -7.15 31.30 30.98
CA GLU A 1046 -8.32 30.44 31.04
C GLU A 1046 -8.12 29.29 32.05
N THR A 1047 -9.14 29.00 32.86
CA THR A 1047 -9.08 27.95 33.88
C THR A 1047 -10.23 26.96 33.71
N LEU A 1048 -9.96 25.67 33.91
CA LEU A 1048 -10.97 24.61 33.94
C LEU A 1048 -10.78 23.77 35.20
N MET A 1049 -11.78 23.77 36.08
CA MET A 1049 -11.97 22.71 37.06
C MET A 1049 -13.04 21.77 36.54
N GLN A 1050 -12.65 20.55 36.20
CA GLN A 1050 -13.55 19.52 35.69
C GLN A 1050 -13.73 18.41 36.75
N ASN A 1051 -14.98 18.18 37.12
CA ASN A 1051 -15.38 16.99 37.87
C ASN A 1051 -16.09 16.03 36.92
N ARG A 1052 -15.63 14.79 36.84
CA ARG A 1052 -16.29 13.72 36.09
C ARG A 1052 -16.65 12.59 37.04
N LEU A 1053 -17.93 12.38 37.26
CA LEU A 1053 -18.46 11.24 37.99
C LEU A 1053 -19.08 10.26 37.00
N GLY A 1054 -18.76 8.97 37.11
CA GLY A 1054 -19.39 8.02 36.23
C GLY A 1054 -19.38 6.59 36.72
N THR A 1055 -20.14 5.78 36.01
CA THR A 1055 -20.14 4.34 36.15
C THR A 1055 -19.93 3.72 34.78
N SER A 1056 -19.12 2.67 34.72
CA SER A 1056 -19.01 1.85 33.51
C SER A 1056 -19.19 0.40 33.87
N PHE A 1057 -19.91 -0.35 33.04
CA PHE A 1057 -20.03 -1.78 33.20
C PHE A 1057 -19.41 -2.45 31.98
N SER A 1058 -18.73 -3.56 32.21
CA SER A 1058 -18.15 -4.41 31.17
C SER A 1058 -18.59 -5.84 31.43
N PHE A 1059 -19.18 -6.49 30.44
CA PHE A 1059 -19.66 -7.85 30.52
C PHE A 1059 -19.22 -8.59 29.27
N ALA A 1060 -18.38 -9.61 29.41
CA ALA A 1060 -17.99 -10.53 28.35
C ALA A 1060 -18.49 -11.94 28.70
N GLY A 1061 -19.73 -12.24 28.33
CA GLY A 1061 -20.39 -13.51 28.62
C GLY A 1061 -19.82 -14.68 27.81
N GLU A 1062 -20.01 -15.90 28.31
CA GLU A 1062 -19.56 -17.15 27.65
C GLU A 1062 -20.17 -17.36 26.26
N LYS A 1063 -21.33 -16.74 25.99
CA LYS A 1063 -22.02 -16.77 24.68
C LYS A 1063 -21.47 -15.75 23.67
N LYS A 1064 -20.21 -15.34 23.80
CA LYS A 1064 -19.52 -14.38 22.90
C LYS A 1064 -20.26 -13.04 22.75
N VAL A 1065 -20.90 -12.58 23.83
CA VAL A 1065 -21.50 -11.24 23.91
C VAL A 1065 -20.61 -10.41 24.81
N THR A 1066 -20.09 -9.31 24.27
CA THR A 1066 -19.38 -8.28 25.02
C THR A 1066 -20.22 -7.03 25.05
N LEU A 1067 -20.56 -6.56 26.23
CA LEU A 1067 -21.33 -5.34 26.44
C LEU A 1067 -20.52 -4.42 27.35
N ASN A 1068 -20.20 -3.22 26.85
CA ASN A 1068 -19.60 -2.16 27.63
C ASN A 1068 -20.57 -0.99 27.63
N GLY A 1069 -20.89 -0.44 28.77
CA GLY A 1069 -21.58 0.84 28.87
C GLY A 1069 -20.86 1.76 29.81
N GLU A 1070 -20.93 3.05 29.54
CA GLU A 1070 -20.38 4.10 30.37
C GLU A 1070 -21.41 5.23 30.44
N PHE A 1071 -21.63 5.74 31.64
CA PHE A 1071 -22.34 6.98 31.88
C PHE A 1071 -21.43 7.89 32.68
N SER A 1072 -21.23 9.11 32.19
CA SER A 1072 -20.38 10.14 32.79
C SER A 1072 -21.15 11.45 32.89
N PHE A 1073 -21.20 12.02 34.09
CA PHE A 1073 -21.60 13.40 34.33
C PHE A 1073 -20.35 14.25 34.51
N TYR A 1074 -20.23 15.29 33.70
CA TYR A 1074 -19.17 16.28 33.75
C TYR A 1074 -19.72 17.60 34.27
N GLU A 1075 -19.02 18.18 35.23
CA GLU A 1075 -19.20 19.57 35.64
C GLU A 1075 -17.93 20.33 35.26
N ASN A 1076 -18.03 21.12 34.19
CA ASN A 1076 -16.96 21.94 33.65
C ASN A 1076 -17.07 23.37 34.18
N LYS A 1077 -16.39 23.66 35.29
CA LYS A 1077 -16.26 25.05 35.76
C LYS A 1077 -15.14 25.73 34.97
N PHE A 1078 -15.49 26.21 33.78
CA PHE A 1078 -14.60 26.91 32.87
C PHE A 1078 -14.71 28.43 33.04
N THR A 1079 -13.60 29.14 32.89
CA THR A 1079 -13.54 30.60 32.86
C THR A 1079 -12.60 30.99 31.73
N GLY A 1080 -13.11 31.67 30.69
CA GLY A 1080 -12.38 31.94 29.45
C GLY A 1080 -13.30 32.02 28.22
N ASN A 1081 -12.70 32.14 27.02
CA ASN A 1081 -13.43 32.03 25.76
C ASN A 1081 -13.52 30.57 25.30
N GLU A 1082 -14.72 30.00 25.23
CA GLU A 1082 -14.95 28.61 24.77
C GLU A 1082 -14.62 28.43 23.27
N PHE A 1083 -14.76 29.49 22.47
CA PHE A 1083 -14.48 29.53 21.04
C PHE A 1083 -13.04 29.96 20.75
N SER A 1084 -12.09 29.52 21.58
CA SER A 1084 -10.65 29.70 21.33
C SER A 1084 -9.98 28.34 21.18
N SER A 1085 -8.80 28.28 20.54
CA SER A 1085 -8.04 27.03 20.44
C SER A 1085 -7.75 26.42 21.82
N VAL A 1086 -7.39 27.26 22.80
CA VAL A 1086 -7.18 26.82 24.19
C VAL A 1086 -8.46 26.33 24.88
N GLY A 1087 -9.58 27.04 24.70
CA GLY A 1087 -10.88 26.64 25.23
C GLY A 1087 -11.33 25.30 24.69
N PHE A 1088 -11.21 25.10 23.38
CA PHE A 1088 -11.52 23.83 22.71
C PHE A 1088 -10.66 22.67 23.24
N GLN A 1089 -9.35 22.90 23.42
CA GLN A 1089 -8.42 21.90 23.97
C GLN A 1089 -8.64 21.61 25.45
N MET A 1090 -9.04 22.60 26.26
CA MET A 1090 -9.34 22.41 27.68
C MET A 1090 -10.63 21.62 27.88
N LEU A 1091 -11.69 21.98 27.14
CA LEU A 1091 -13.02 21.39 27.24
C LEU A 1091 -13.16 20.06 26.48
N GLU A 1092 -12.20 19.71 25.61
CA GLU A 1092 -12.20 18.46 24.83
C GLU A 1092 -13.49 18.31 23.99
N GLY A 1093 -13.94 19.42 23.40
CA GLY A 1093 -15.16 19.51 22.59
C GLY A 1093 -16.49 19.53 23.37
N LEU A 1094 -16.46 19.54 24.70
CA LEU A 1094 -17.64 19.78 25.56
C LEU A 1094 -17.86 21.30 25.78
N GLN A 1095 -18.97 21.67 26.43
CA GLN A 1095 -19.27 23.07 26.77
C GLN A 1095 -18.97 23.35 28.26
N ALA A 1096 -18.90 24.63 28.65
CA ALA A 1096 -18.90 24.99 30.07
C ALA A 1096 -20.21 24.57 30.76
N GLY A 1097 -20.16 24.38 32.07
CA GLY A 1097 -21.31 23.96 32.87
C GLY A 1097 -21.50 22.44 32.88
N GLN A 1098 -22.75 22.01 32.95
CA GLN A 1098 -23.11 20.60 33.10
C GLN A 1098 -23.16 19.87 31.75
N ASN A 1099 -22.46 18.75 31.64
CA ASN A 1099 -22.49 17.89 30.46
C ASN A 1099 -22.74 16.43 30.85
N LEU A 1100 -23.68 15.78 30.21
CA LEU A 1100 -23.94 14.35 30.34
C LEU A 1100 -23.42 13.66 29.09
N VAL A 1101 -22.64 12.59 29.27
CA VAL A 1101 -22.15 11.74 28.19
C VAL A 1101 -22.42 10.29 28.55
N TRP A 1102 -23.03 9.55 27.63
CA TRP A 1102 -23.24 8.12 27.78
C TRP A 1102 -22.83 7.38 26.52
N LYS A 1103 -22.21 6.23 26.71
CA LYS A 1103 -21.73 5.35 25.65
C LYS A 1103 -22.20 3.94 25.92
N LEU A 1104 -22.62 3.24 24.88
CA LEU A 1104 -23.02 1.84 24.93
C LEU A 1104 -22.41 1.14 23.72
N LEU A 1105 -21.51 0.20 23.99
CA LEU A 1105 -20.88 -0.66 23.01
C LEU A 1105 -21.33 -2.11 23.24
N LEU A 1106 -22.17 -2.63 22.37
CA LEU A 1106 -22.60 -4.02 22.37
C LEU A 1106 -21.94 -4.73 21.19
N GLN A 1107 -21.03 -5.65 21.46
CA GLN A 1107 -20.51 -6.61 20.49
C GLN A 1107 -21.14 -7.98 20.77
N LYS A 1108 -21.66 -8.63 19.73
CA LYS A 1108 -22.17 -10.00 19.81
C LYS A 1108 -21.64 -10.79 18.64
N ASN A 1109 -20.90 -11.85 18.92
CA ASN A 1109 -20.54 -12.83 17.91
C ASN A 1109 -21.76 -13.72 17.71
N ILE A 1110 -22.50 -13.47 16.63
CA ILE A 1110 -23.67 -14.25 16.23
C ILE A 1110 -23.23 -15.68 15.89
N THR A 1111 -22.08 -15.83 15.23
CA THR A 1111 -21.50 -17.15 14.87
C THR A 1111 -20.00 -17.21 15.18
N GLN A 1112 -19.27 -18.19 14.62
CA GLN A 1112 -17.79 -18.18 14.64
C GLN A 1112 -17.20 -17.17 13.64
N PHE A 1113 -18.00 -16.70 12.69
CA PHE A 1113 -17.59 -15.94 11.52
C PHE A 1113 -18.33 -14.62 11.40
N LEU A 1114 -19.23 -14.28 12.33
CA LEU A 1114 -20.09 -13.11 12.22
C LEU A 1114 -20.25 -12.44 13.57
N ASP A 1115 -19.87 -11.17 13.62
CA ASP A 1115 -19.97 -10.28 14.76
C ASP A 1115 -20.87 -9.09 14.41
N VAL A 1116 -21.67 -8.65 15.38
CA VAL A 1116 -22.42 -7.39 15.32
C VAL A 1116 -21.94 -6.49 16.42
N ASN A 1117 -21.52 -5.28 16.05
CA ASN A 1117 -21.08 -4.20 16.91
C ASN A 1117 -22.12 -3.07 16.83
N LEU A 1118 -22.76 -2.76 17.94
CA LEU A 1118 -23.60 -1.60 18.10
C LEU A 1118 -22.86 -0.62 19.02
N ASN A 1119 -22.50 0.54 18.50
CA ASN A 1119 -21.89 1.63 19.24
C ASN A 1119 -22.88 2.80 19.28
N TYR A 1120 -23.39 3.12 20.45
CA TYR A 1120 -24.25 4.26 20.68
C TYR A 1120 -23.56 5.23 21.62
N GLN A 1121 -23.55 6.50 21.24
CA GLN A 1121 -23.09 7.60 22.06
C GLN A 1121 -24.18 8.66 22.12
N GLY A 1122 -24.36 9.26 23.28
CA GLY A 1122 -25.16 10.45 23.43
C GLY A 1122 -24.47 11.45 24.34
N ARG A 1123 -24.71 12.72 24.05
CA ARG A 1123 -24.24 13.83 24.87
C ARG A 1123 -25.32 14.90 25.00
N LYS A 1124 -25.41 15.52 26.17
CA LYS A 1124 -26.27 16.68 26.43
C LYS A 1124 -25.48 17.71 27.22
N SER A 1125 -25.34 18.91 26.68
CA SER A 1125 -24.82 20.05 27.42
C SER A 1125 -25.95 20.84 28.07
N GLU A 1126 -25.62 21.79 28.94
CA GLU A 1126 -26.58 22.58 29.71
C GLU A 1126 -27.48 23.45 28.82
N ALA A 1127 -26.90 24.13 27.83
CA ALA A 1127 -27.61 25.01 26.90
C ALA A 1127 -27.97 24.34 25.55
N GLY A 1128 -27.36 23.19 25.23
CA GLY A 1128 -27.50 22.53 23.93
C GLY A 1128 -28.58 21.45 23.86
N SER A 1129 -29.08 21.20 22.66
CA SER A 1129 -29.92 20.03 22.40
C SER A 1129 -29.15 18.72 22.61
N THR A 1130 -29.81 17.68 23.08
CA THR A 1130 -29.21 16.35 23.19
C THR A 1130 -28.76 15.86 21.82
N VAL A 1131 -27.51 15.46 21.68
CA VAL A 1131 -26.95 14.84 20.47
C VAL A 1131 -26.88 13.34 20.67
N HIS A 1132 -27.38 12.59 19.69
CA HIS A 1132 -27.36 11.15 19.65
C HIS A 1132 -26.67 10.68 18.38
N THR A 1133 -25.74 9.73 18.51
CA THR A 1133 -25.11 9.04 17.39
C THR A 1133 -25.13 7.55 17.66
N GLY A 1134 -25.77 6.78 16.79
CA GLY A 1134 -25.74 5.33 16.78
C GLY A 1134 -25.00 4.83 15.56
N ASN A 1135 -24.11 3.86 15.75
CA ASN A 1135 -23.46 3.11 14.69
C ASN A 1135 -23.78 1.63 14.90
N VAL A 1136 -24.30 0.99 13.87
CA VAL A 1136 -24.50 -0.47 13.84
C VAL A 1136 -23.61 -1.02 12.75
N GLN A 1137 -22.67 -1.88 13.13
CA GLN A 1137 -21.69 -2.50 12.25
C GLN A 1137 -21.82 -4.02 12.34
N LEU A 1138 -21.96 -4.66 11.19
CA LEU A 1138 -21.95 -6.10 11.02
C LEU A 1138 -20.62 -6.48 10.35
N ARG A 1139 -19.87 -7.37 10.99
CA ARG A 1139 -18.55 -7.82 10.52
C ARG A 1139 -18.53 -9.33 10.40
N ALA A 1140 -18.31 -9.83 9.18
CA ALA A 1140 -18.02 -11.23 8.94
C ALA A 1140 -16.50 -11.46 8.87
N TYR A 1141 -16.00 -12.50 9.52
CA TYR A 1141 -14.61 -12.97 9.46
C TYR A 1141 -14.55 -14.28 8.70
N PHE A 1142 -13.52 -14.44 7.89
CA PHE A 1142 -13.34 -15.61 7.02
C PHE A 1142 -12.02 -16.30 7.27
#